data_AF-A0A845K4H8-F1
#
_entry.id   AF-A0A845K4H8-F1
#
_cell.length_a   1.000
_cell.length_b   1.000
_cell.length_c   1.000
_cell.angle_alpha   90.00
_cell.angle_beta   90.00
_cell.angle_gamma   90.00
#
_symmetry.space_group_name_H-M   'P 1'
#
loop_
_entity.id
_entity.type
_entity.pdbx_description
1 polymer ?
#
loop_
_entity_poly.entity_id
_entity_poly.type
_entity_poly.pdbx_seq_one_letter_code
_entity_poly.pdbx_strand_id
1 'polypeptide(L)'
;MSVELIHQIHQRQPWDEILLEPLQSYSLRDPKNAWKDLIALAGHAQFEKLYPDFFKALLELISSSHNADMALHNFERFSEKISDKDYLYTKLSESSSLLEALVILFSGSQILTDVLLREPSYVDWLSRPETLENSKSKDILMRDFYEMAGEEFQSKNIFSALRKFKKREYIRIGLRDLLGKVEFKETVEDISNLADVCLQAAYEHANRELRKKYGVPFYQDADGNWKESEFAILGMGKLGGCELNYSSDIDLIYIYTSSQGETRPADEDDSSVRSISNHEYFCKLALEITKSLNEITSEGNVFRVDLELRPEGKSGEIVNSLVSCEVYYESWGRTWERQALIKARVSAGSENLGKEFFVMIEPFIYRRSLDFEAIEEIKSMKHKINKSLKGKHSKGNIKLGFGGIREVEFFIQAYQLLLGGRDKSLRVRDSLGAMRTLCEKNILTEEDHDRLREAYIFLRNLENRVQITFGLQTYLLPDNETDLAVLARKMRIEGDSQKSLAENLMNEYERHTQFVGKMFAEQFVEKEKREAAETISREWDRSRIGEEQFTESKIAEIPLLSDPKRAYRFLESLRDGAQFSHPSVQSIQEFYSNIPKIFNHCRKVPLPDSAIDNLCRFVEATGARESFLNLFHENEKFLELLLILFGSSGMLSQILIRRVDLVDVLTDMDSIYRYKQAEKIQEDFDRALKKSADFDSKSMVLRRIKQAEELRIGVRYLIKEADLAGTLA
;
A
#
# COMPACT_ATOMS: atom_id res chain seq x y z
N MET A 1 4.76 50.34 23.93
CA MET A 1 5.60 49.13 23.84
C MET A 1 6.10 48.86 22.42
N SER A 2 5.24 48.82 21.39
CA SER A 2 5.70 48.52 20.01
C SER A 2 6.73 49.52 19.46
N VAL A 3 6.53 50.83 19.65
CA VAL A 3 7.45 51.88 19.15
C VAL A 3 8.84 51.80 19.79
N GLU A 4 8.90 51.56 21.11
CA GLU A 4 10.16 51.43 21.85
C GLU A 4 10.94 50.19 21.40
N LEU A 5 10.26 49.05 21.25
CA LEU A 5 10.89 47.82 20.75
C LEU A 5 11.47 48.00 19.35
N ILE A 6 10.70 48.62 18.44
CA ILE A 6 11.15 48.89 17.06
C ILE A 6 12.37 49.83 17.07
N HIS A 7 12.36 50.87 17.91
CA HIS A 7 13.51 51.75 18.06
C HIS A 7 14.75 50.99 18.53
N GLN A 8 14.62 50.10 19.52
CA GLN A 8 15.72 49.28 20.02
C GLN A 8 16.26 48.31 18.95
N ILE A 9 15.39 47.76 18.08
CA ILE A 9 15.78 46.95 16.92
C ILE A 9 16.61 47.79 15.95
N HIS A 10 16.15 48.97 15.56
CA HIS A 10 16.88 49.86 14.63
C HIS A 10 18.24 50.29 15.19
N GLN A 11 18.32 50.58 16.49
CA GLN A 11 19.58 50.93 17.17
C GLN A 11 20.50 49.72 17.44
N ARG A 12 20.04 48.50 17.13
CA ARG A 12 20.77 47.24 17.31
C ARG A 12 21.32 47.07 18.73
N GLN A 13 20.49 47.35 19.74
CA GLN A 13 20.89 47.28 21.14
C GLN A 13 21.22 45.83 21.58
N PRO A 14 22.14 45.63 22.54
CA PRO A 14 22.42 44.31 23.09
C PRO A 14 21.19 43.73 23.81
N TRP A 15 21.18 42.40 24.01
CA TRP A 15 20.13 41.73 24.76
C TRP A 15 20.01 42.26 26.19
N ASP A 16 18.78 42.54 26.63
CA ASP A 16 18.40 42.92 28.00
C ASP A 16 17.15 42.12 28.40
N GLU A 17 17.04 41.72 29.67
CA GLU A 17 15.90 40.97 30.20
C GLU A 17 14.57 41.75 30.12
N ILE A 18 14.62 43.09 30.02
CA ILE A 18 13.43 43.93 29.81
C ILE A 18 12.73 43.62 28.47
N LEU A 19 13.44 43.01 27.50
CA LEU A 19 12.90 42.59 26.20
C LEU A 19 12.05 41.31 26.26
N LEU A 20 12.06 40.59 27.38
CA LEU A 20 11.40 39.29 27.52
C LEU A 20 9.88 39.40 27.33
N GLU A 21 9.21 40.27 28.09
CA GLU A 21 7.75 40.45 27.98
C GLU A 21 7.31 41.03 26.62
N PRO A 22 7.96 42.07 26.05
CA PRO A 22 7.63 42.57 24.72
C PRO A 22 7.71 41.51 23.63
N LEU A 23 8.77 40.68 23.60
CA LEU A 23 8.92 39.65 22.57
C LEU A 23 7.92 38.50 22.76
N GLN A 24 7.65 38.09 24.00
CA GLN A 24 6.62 37.10 24.30
C GLN A 24 5.22 37.54 23.87
N SER A 25 4.94 38.86 23.91
CA SER A 25 3.66 39.40 23.42
C SER A 25 3.43 39.17 21.91
N TYR A 26 4.50 38.91 21.13
CA TYR A 26 4.44 38.50 19.72
C TYR A 26 4.54 36.98 19.52
N SER A 27 4.18 36.18 20.54
CA SER A 27 4.23 34.71 20.53
C SER A 27 5.63 34.09 20.34
N LEU A 28 6.71 34.86 20.54
CA LEU A 28 8.08 34.35 20.49
C LEU A 28 8.42 33.63 21.80
N ARG A 29 8.63 32.31 21.73
CA ARG A 29 8.88 31.46 22.89
C ARG A 29 10.35 31.41 23.28
N ASP A 30 11.24 31.73 22.34
CA ASP A 30 12.66 31.94 22.59
C ASP A 30 13.07 33.41 22.31
N PRO A 31 12.71 34.35 23.22
CA PRO A 31 13.01 35.78 23.04
C PRO A 31 14.48 36.08 22.76
N LYS A 32 15.39 35.30 23.36
CA LYS A 32 16.83 35.54 23.25
C LYS A 32 17.34 35.21 21.85
N ASN A 33 16.92 34.10 21.26
CA ASN A 33 17.28 33.79 19.88
C ASN A 33 16.51 34.66 18.89
N ALA A 34 15.23 34.93 19.15
CA ALA A 34 14.45 35.87 18.34
C ALA A 34 15.10 37.26 18.27
N TRP A 35 15.63 37.78 19.39
CA TRP A 35 16.35 39.04 19.40
C TRP A 35 17.60 39.00 18.51
N LYS A 36 18.38 37.91 18.54
CA LYS A 36 19.55 37.77 17.65
C LYS A 36 19.15 37.85 16.18
N ASP A 37 18.08 37.16 15.80
CA ASP A 37 17.59 37.14 14.42
C ASP A 37 17.10 38.55 14.00
N LEU A 38 16.38 39.27 14.87
CA LEU A 38 15.94 40.64 14.62
C LEU A 38 17.11 41.62 14.44
N ILE A 39 18.16 41.48 15.24
CA ILE A 39 19.35 42.33 15.18
C ILE A 39 20.18 42.04 13.92
N ALA A 40 20.29 40.76 13.54
CA ALA A 40 20.91 40.35 12.28
C ALA A 40 20.16 40.97 11.09
N LEU A 41 18.83 40.81 11.05
CA LEU A 41 17.97 41.43 10.05
C LEU A 41 18.15 42.94 9.98
N ALA A 42 18.14 43.64 11.11
CA ALA A 42 18.31 45.10 11.17
C ALA A 42 19.67 45.56 10.62
N GLY A 43 20.67 44.67 10.55
CA GLY A 43 21.96 44.93 9.94
C GLY A 43 21.98 44.87 8.41
N HIS A 44 20.94 44.32 7.76
CA HIS A 44 20.93 44.08 6.32
C HIS A 44 20.71 45.34 5.47
N ALA A 45 20.02 46.36 5.99
CA ALA A 45 19.68 47.58 5.26
C ALA A 45 19.50 48.77 6.23
N GLN A 46 19.38 49.99 5.69
CA GLN A 46 19.06 51.18 6.48
C GLN A 46 17.55 51.27 6.75
N PHE A 47 16.99 50.32 7.50
CA PHE A 47 15.54 50.17 7.72
C PHE A 47 14.85 51.44 8.24
N GLU A 48 15.42 52.11 9.24
CA GLU A 48 14.81 53.33 9.82
C GLU A 48 14.59 54.43 8.77
N LYS A 49 15.45 54.48 7.73
CA LYS A 49 15.38 55.47 6.66
C LYS A 49 14.57 55.00 5.46
N LEU A 50 14.77 53.74 5.03
CA LEU A 50 14.25 53.21 3.77
C LEU A 50 12.94 52.45 3.93
N TYR A 51 12.76 51.75 5.05
CA TYR A 51 11.64 50.84 5.31
C TYR A 51 11.15 50.95 6.77
N PRO A 52 10.74 52.15 7.24
CA PRO A 52 10.50 52.43 8.67
C PRO A 52 9.41 51.54 9.30
N ASP A 53 8.42 51.10 8.51
CA ASP A 53 7.31 50.27 8.99
C ASP A 53 7.56 48.76 8.89
N PHE A 54 8.70 48.33 8.32
CA PHE A 54 8.94 46.92 8.01
C PHE A 54 8.91 46.02 9.25
N PHE A 55 9.65 46.36 10.31
CA PHE A 55 9.69 45.54 11.53
C PHE A 55 8.35 45.49 12.25
N LYS A 56 7.55 46.55 12.16
CA LYS A 56 6.19 46.57 12.69
C LYS A 56 5.33 45.52 11.97
N ALA A 57 5.29 45.60 10.64
CA ALA A 57 4.53 44.66 9.81
C ALA A 57 5.01 43.21 9.98
N LEU A 58 6.33 43.00 10.03
CA LEU A 58 6.93 41.67 10.22
C LEU A 58 6.52 41.07 11.58
N LEU A 59 6.62 41.82 12.67
CA LEU A 59 6.27 41.32 14.02
C LEU A 59 4.77 41.02 14.15
N GLU A 60 3.90 41.87 13.58
CA GLU A 60 2.46 41.65 13.53
C GLU A 60 2.13 40.32 12.80
N LEU A 61 2.73 40.09 11.63
CA LEU A 61 2.54 38.85 10.87
C LEU A 61 3.10 37.63 11.59
N ILE A 62 4.32 37.70 12.13
CA ILE A 62 4.96 36.60 12.87
C ILE A 62 4.12 36.17 14.07
N SER A 63 3.54 37.12 14.81
CA SER A 63 2.71 36.82 15.98
C SER A 63 1.45 36.04 15.62
N SER A 64 0.87 36.31 14.46
CA SER A 64 -0.30 35.60 13.94
C SER A 64 0.03 34.30 13.20
N SER A 65 1.33 34.00 13.01
CA SER A 65 1.77 32.84 12.23
C SER A 65 1.65 31.51 13.00
N HIS A 66 1.82 30.40 12.28
CA HIS A 66 1.71 29.05 12.84
C HIS A 66 2.74 28.75 13.95
N ASN A 67 3.95 29.27 13.80
CA ASN A 67 5.09 29.10 14.69
C ASN A 67 6.01 30.31 14.54
N ALA A 68 5.91 31.25 15.49
CA ALA A 68 6.58 32.55 15.43
C ALA A 68 8.12 32.44 15.42
N ASP A 69 8.68 31.61 16.31
CA ASP A 69 10.14 31.42 16.41
C ASP A 69 10.71 30.86 15.09
N MET A 70 10.04 29.83 14.53
CA MET A 70 10.46 29.22 13.27
C MET A 70 10.30 30.19 12.10
N ALA A 71 9.25 31.00 12.08
CA ALA A 71 9.03 32.01 11.06
C ALA A 71 10.18 33.02 11.02
N LEU A 72 10.50 33.62 12.17
CA LEU A 72 11.54 34.63 12.30
C LEU A 72 12.92 34.08 11.92
N HIS A 73 13.26 32.92 12.46
CA HIS A 73 14.54 32.28 12.21
C HIS A 73 14.74 31.93 10.73
N ASN A 74 13.72 31.37 10.09
CA ASN A 74 13.79 31.05 8.67
C ASN A 74 13.75 32.30 7.78
N PHE A 75 13.07 33.36 8.21
CA PHE A 75 13.07 34.64 7.51
C PHE A 75 14.47 35.28 7.51
N GLU A 76 15.17 35.24 8.63
CA GLU A 76 16.58 35.66 8.73
C GLU A 76 17.46 34.85 7.78
N ARG A 77 17.41 33.51 7.86
CA ARG A 77 18.20 32.62 7.01
C ARG A 77 17.96 32.84 5.53
N PHE A 78 16.70 33.09 5.16
CA PHE A 78 16.32 33.39 3.78
C PHE A 78 16.87 34.74 3.32
N SER A 79 16.66 35.77 4.15
CA SER A 79 17.18 37.10 3.88
C SER A 79 18.69 37.06 3.70
N GLU A 80 19.41 36.24 4.48
CA GLU A 80 20.86 36.12 4.39
C GLU A 80 21.34 35.53 3.05
N LYS A 81 20.56 34.61 2.46
CA LYS A 81 20.88 34.00 1.15
C LYS A 81 20.74 34.94 -0.03
N ILE A 82 19.93 35.99 0.09
CA ILE A 82 19.77 36.98 -0.98
C ILE A 82 20.95 37.96 -0.97
N SER A 83 21.62 38.12 -2.11
CA SER A 83 22.75 39.05 -2.22
C SER A 83 22.30 40.51 -2.28
N ASP A 84 21.22 40.81 -3.00
CA ASP A 84 20.66 42.16 -3.10
C ASP A 84 19.57 42.37 -2.03
N LYS A 85 20.01 42.81 -0.85
CA LYS A 85 19.11 43.07 0.29
C LYS A 85 18.13 44.20 0.01
N ASP A 86 18.55 45.25 -0.68
CA ASP A 86 17.71 46.40 -0.95
C ASP A 86 16.57 46.04 -1.91
N TYR A 87 16.84 45.25 -2.95
CA TYR A 87 15.80 44.70 -3.83
C TYR A 87 14.77 43.86 -3.04
N LEU A 88 15.26 42.97 -2.16
CA LEU A 88 14.39 42.13 -1.33
C LEU A 88 13.45 42.99 -0.46
N TYR A 89 14.01 43.90 0.34
CA TYR A 89 13.20 44.68 1.29
C TYR A 89 12.32 45.72 0.60
N THR A 90 12.71 46.23 -0.57
CA THR A 90 11.82 47.04 -1.42
C THR A 90 10.59 46.22 -1.81
N LYS A 91 10.78 45.02 -2.38
CA LYS A 91 9.66 44.15 -2.77
C LYS A 91 8.76 43.77 -1.59
N LEU A 92 9.34 43.43 -0.45
CA LEU A 92 8.58 43.03 0.73
C LEU A 92 7.84 44.19 1.38
N SER A 93 8.38 45.41 1.30
CA SER A 93 7.71 46.62 1.81
C SER A 93 6.61 47.11 0.87
N GLU A 94 6.75 46.90 -0.44
CA GLU A 94 5.74 47.23 -1.45
C GLU A 94 4.60 46.19 -1.55
N SER A 95 4.88 44.92 -1.20
CA SER A 95 3.90 43.82 -1.28
C SER A 95 3.66 43.15 0.07
N SER A 96 2.62 43.61 0.77
CA SER A 96 2.17 42.99 2.02
C SER A 96 1.78 41.52 1.85
N SER A 97 1.17 41.17 0.73
CA SER A 97 0.80 39.79 0.41
C SER A 97 2.01 38.86 0.26
N LEU A 98 3.12 39.36 -0.29
CA LEU A 98 4.35 38.56 -0.42
C LEU A 98 5.00 38.35 0.94
N LEU A 99 5.06 39.41 1.77
CA LEU A 99 5.58 39.31 3.13
C LEU A 99 4.79 38.31 3.97
N GLU A 100 3.45 38.39 3.94
CA GLU A 100 2.56 37.42 4.59
C GLU A 100 2.83 36.00 4.08
N ALA A 101 2.89 35.81 2.77
CA ALA A 101 3.12 34.51 2.16
C ALA A 101 4.45 33.89 2.62
N LEU A 102 5.53 34.66 2.68
CA LEU A 102 6.82 34.17 3.18
C LEU A 102 6.77 33.82 4.68
N VAL A 103 6.16 34.67 5.52
CA VAL A 103 6.01 34.39 6.96
C VAL A 103 5.18 33.10 7.18
N ILE A 104 4.12 32.91 6.41
CA ILE A 104 3.29 31.71 6.48
C ILE A 104 4.05 30.46 6.00
N LEU A 105 4.84 30.56 4.93
CA LEU A 105 5.72 29.47 4.48
C LEU A 105 6.72 29.08 5.57
N PHE A 106 7.44 30.07 6.11
CA PHE A 106 8.51 29.90 7.09
C PHE A 106 8.03 29.40 8.45
N SER A 107 6.79 29.74 8.83
CA SER A 107 6.11 29.20 10.01
C SER A 107 5.43 27.84 9.77
N GLY A 108 5.10 27.54 8.51
CA GLY A 108 4.24 26.42 8.15
C GLY A 108 4.98 25.15 7.76
N SER A 109 6.17 25.24 7.15
CA SER A 109 6.91 24.06 6.69
C SER A 109 8.42 24.30 6.62
N GLN A 110 9.20 23.57 7.41
CA GLN A 110 10.66 23.63 7.31
C GLN A 110 11.15 23.09 5.97
N ILE A 111 10.49 22.08 5.41
CA ILE A 111 10.96 21.45 4.16
C ILE A 111 10.71 22.32 2.94
N LEU A 112 9.54 22.95 2.85
CA LEU A 112 9.31 23.90 1.76
C LEU A 112 10.21 25.14 1.89
N THR A 113 10.47 25.56 3.13
CA THR A 113 11.46 26.60 3.42
C THR A 113 12.86 26.21 2.95
N ASP A 114 13.32 25.00 3.26
CA ASP A 114 14.64 24.52 2.85
C ASP A 114 14.76 24.42 1.32
N VAL A 115 13.67 24.14 0.61
CA VAL A 115 13.63 24.22 -0.86
C VAL A 115 13.82 25.66 -1.32
N LEU A 116 13.09 26.62 -0.73
CA LEU A 116 13.21 28.04 -1.09
C LEU A 116 14.60 28.60 -0.75
N LEU A 117 15.23 28.15 0.34
CA LEU A 117 16.60 28.52 0.71
C LEU A 117 17.65 28.00 -0.28
N ARG A 118 17.38 26.86 -0.93
CA ARG A 118 18.26 26.31 -1.98
C ARG A 118 18.10 27.05 -3.29
N GLU A 119 16.89 27.49 -3.62
CA GLU A 119 16.58 28.25 -4.84
C GLU A 119 15.82 29.56 -4.52
N PRO A 120 16.51 30.59 -3.97
CA PRO A 120 15.86 31.82 -3.53
C PRO A 120 15.19 32.63 -4.66
N SER A 121 15.59 32.38 -5.91
CA SER A 121 14.98 32.98 -7.11
C SER A 121 13.49 32.67 -7.27
N TYR A 122 12.98 31.62 -6.61
CA TYR A 122 11.54 31.30 -6.63
C TYR A 122 10.69 32.37 -5.96
N VAL A 123 11.24 33.26 -5.14
CA VAL A 123 10.49 34.39 -4.57
C VAL A 123 9.93 35.32 -5.64
N ASP A 124 10.66 35.57 -6.72
CA ASP A 124 10.14 36.39 -7.83
C ASP A 124 8.94 35.72 -8.51
N TRP A 125 8.95 34.40 -8.63
CA TRP A 125 7.82 33.64 -9.16
C TRP A 125 6.63 33.64 -8.20
N LEU A 126 6.86 33.51 -6.89
CA LEU A 126 5.82 33.60 -5.86
C LEU A 126 5.23 35.01 -5.72
N SER A 127 6.00 36.05 -6.07
CA SER A 127 5.55 37.45 -6.03
C SER A 127 4.48 37.79 -7.09
N ARG A 128 4.29 36.90 -8.07
CA ARG A 128 3.27 37.08 -9.10
C ARG A 128 1.90 36.63 -8.57
N PRO A 129 0.87 37.49 -8.57
CA PRO A 129 -0.45 37.16 -8.01
C PRO A 129 -1.03 35.85 -8.56
N GLU A 130 -0.90 35.63 -9.87
CA GLU A 130 -1.45 34.46 -10.56
C GLU A 130 -0.86 33.12 -10.07
N THR A 131 0.34 33.14 -9.48
CA THR A 131 1.01 31.94 -8.97
C THR A 131 0.29 31.36 -7.76
N LEU A 132 -0.19 32.18 -6.82
CA LEU A 132 -0.83 31.69 -5.59
C LEU A 132 -2.36 31.72 -5.65
N GLU A 133 -2.95 32.45 -6.60
CA GLU A 133 -4.40 32.52 -6.73
C GLU A 133 -5.00 31.27 -7.38
N ASN A 134 -4.34 30.70 -8.38
CA ASN A 134 -4.96 29.68 -9.24
C ASN A 134 -4.45 28.26 -8.99
N SER A 135 -5.37 27.29 -8.99
CA SER A 135 -5.04 25.89 -9.25
C SER A 135 -4.58 25.73 -10.70
N LYS A 136 -3.76 24.71 -10.95
CA LYS A 136 -3.27 24.41 -12.28
C LYS A 136 -3.80 23.06 -12.74
N SER A 137 -4.46 23.07 -13.90
CA SER A 137 -4.80 21.82 -14.58
C SER A 137 -3.53 21.08 -15.00
N LYS A 138 -3.69 19.77 -15.29
CA LYS A 138 -2.64 18.94 -15.84
C LYS A 138 -1.96 19.58 -17.06
N ASP A 139 -2.73 20.17 -17.98
CA ASP A 139 -2.20 20.80 -19.19
C ASP A 139 -1.33 22.03 -18.90
N ILE A 140 -1.74 22.86 -17.94
CA ILE A 140 -0.95 24.03 -17.52
C ILE A 140 0.35 23.58 -16.87
N LEU A 141 0.28 22.62 -15.94
CA LEU A 141 1.47 22.06 -15.29
C LEU A 141 2.42 21.41 -16.31
N MET A 142 1.87 20.74 -17.32
CA MET A 142 2.65 20.14 -18.40
C MET A 142 3.42 21.20 -19.18
N ARG A 143 2.74 22.29 -19.59
CA ARG A 143 3.39 23.42 -20.28
C ARG A 143 4.48 24.04 -19.41
N ASP A 144 4.17 24.33 -18.14
CA ASP A 144 5.11 24.93 -17.20
C ASP A 144 6.34 24.03 -16.98
N PHE A 145 6.16 22.70 -16.97
CA PHE A 145 7.25 21.74 -16.89
C PHE A 145 8.17 21.83 -18.11
N TYR A 146 7.62 21.78 -19.33
CA TYR A 146 8.44 21.84 -20.54
C TYR A 146 9.11 23.20 -20.74
N GLU A 147 8.45 24.31 -20.37
CA GLU A 147 9.05 25.64 -20.35
C GLU A 147 10.23 25.71 -19.38
N MET A 148 10.08 25.12 -18.18
CA MET A 148 11.14 25.07 -17.18
C MET A 148 12.29 24.13 -17.58
N ALA A 149 11.98 22.97 -18.15
CA ALA A 149 12.97 21.98 -18.54
C ALA A 149 13.77 22.42 -19.77
N GLY A 150 13.17 23.18 -20.70
CA GLY A 150 13.83 23.69 -21.89
C GLY A 150 14.60 22.60 -22.66
N GLU A 151 15.85 22.90 -23.05
CA GLU A 151 16.74 21.93 -23.72
C GLU A 151 17.18 20.77 -22.80
N GLU A 152 17.11 20.93 -21.47
CA GLU A 152 17.49 19.87 -20.52
C GLU A 152 16.58 18.63 -20.66
N PHE A 153 15.35 18.78 -21.16
CA PHE A 153 14.43 17.68 -21.46
C PHE A 153 15.01 16.67 -22.47
N GLN A 154 15.86 17.14 -23.39
CA GLN A 154 16.49 16.30 -24.41
C GLN A 154 17.78 15.62 -23.91
N SER A 155 18.27 16.02 -22.74
CA SER A 155 19.49 15.51 -22.13
C SER A 155 19.23 14.43 -21.07
N LYS A 156 20.30 13.81 -20.55
CA LYS A 156 20.22 12.91 -19.37
C LYS A 156 19.79 13.62 -18.07
N ASN A 157 19.63 14.95 -18.08
CA ASN A 157 19.32 15.75 -16.88
C ASN A 157 17.82 15.83 -16.56
N ILE A 158 16.96 15.11 -17.28
CA ILE A 158 15.51 15.07 -17.03
C ILE A 158 15.15 14.76 -15.57
N PHE A 159 15.93 13.89 -14.89
CA PHE A 159 15.64 13.53 -13.51
C PHE A 159 15.86 14.70 -12.54
N SER A 160 16.82 15.60 -12.81
CA SER A 160 16.99 16.81 -12.00
C SER A 160 15.88 17.81 -12.30
N ALA A 161 15.51 18.00 -13.58
CA ALA A 161 14.39 18.85 -13.97
C ALA A 161 13.07 18.43 -13.29
N LEU A 162 12.75 17.13 -13.27
CA LEU A 162 11.57 16.59 -12.56
C LEU A 162 11.60 16.91 -11.06
N ARG A 163 12.74 16.73 -10.38
CA ARG A 163 12.89 17.03 -8.94
C ARG A 163 12.74 18.51 -8.66
N LYS A 164 13.37 19.38 -9.46
CA LYS A 164 13.26 20.84 -9.34
C LYS A 164 11.82 21.30 -9.57
N PHE A 165 11.16 20.80 -10.61
CA PHE A 165 9.77 21.13 -10.92
C PHE A 165 8.83 20.71 -9.79
N LYS A 166 8.92 19.46 -9.32
CA LYS A 166 8.10 18.95 -8.21
C LYS A 166 8.30 19.78 -6.94
N LYS A 167 9.54 20.14 -6.61
CA LYS A 167 9.84 20.98 -5.44
C LYS A 167 9.27 22.39 -5.56
N ARG A 168 9.43 23.02 -6.71
CA ARG A 168 8.89 24.35 -7.01
C ARG A 168 7.37 24.37 -6.88
N GLU A 169 6.69 23.41 -7.49
CA GLU A 169 5.23 23.30 -7.40
C GLU A 169 4.75 22.90 -6.00
N TYR A 170 5.51 22.09 -5.25
CA TYR A 170 5.21 21.81 -3.83
C TYR A 170 5.24 23.08 -2.96
N ILE A 171 6.13 24.05 -3.24
CA ILE A 171 6.10 25.35 -2.54
C ILE A 171 4.79 26.07 -2.86
N ARG A 172 4.40 26.17 -4.13
CA ARG A 172 3.15 26.84 -4.53
C ARG A 172 1.95 26.18 -3.87
N ILE A 173 1.79 24.86 -4.05
CA ILE A 173 0.64 24.11 -3.53
C ILE A 173 0.61 24.16 -2.00
N GLY A 174 1.75 23.93 -1.35
CA GLY A 174 1.90 24.02 0.10
C GLY A 174 1.56 25.38 0.68
N LEU A 175 2.01 26.44 0.03
CA LEU A 175 1.77 27.80 0.48
C LEU A 175 0.30 28.22 0.29
N ARG A 176 -0.33 27.86 -0.83
CA ARG A 176 -1.77 28.08 -1.05
C ARG A 176 -2.61 27.41 0.05
N ASP A 177 -2.24 26.18 0.37
CA ASP A 177 -2.89 25.37 1.39
C ASP A 177 -2.65 25.93 2.81
N LEU A 178 -1.43 26.34 3.16
CA LEU A 178 -1.09 26.94 4.46
C LEU A 178 -1.68 28.34 4.68
N LEU A 179 -1.80 29.14 3.60
CA LEU A 179 -2.59 30.38 3.63
C LEU A 179 -4.09 30.10 3.77
N GLY A 180 -4.49 28.84 3.55
CA GLY A 180 -5.86 28.33 3.46
C GLY A 180 -6.78 29.19 2.60
N LYS A 181 -6.24 29.62 1.46
CA LYS A 181 -7.00 30.28 0.38
C LYS A 181 -7.71 29.26 -0.51
N VAL A 182 -7.52 27.97 -0.26
CA VAL A 182 -8.00 26.86 -1.08
C VAL A 182 -8.68 25.80 -0.24
N GLU A 183 -9.65 25.13 -0.84
CA GLU A 183 -10.35 23.99 -0.26
C GLU A 183 -9.50 22.72 -0.37
N PHE A 184 -9.77 21.75 0.51
CA PHE A 184 -9.05 20.46 0.54
C PHE A 184 -8.96 19.78 -0.83
N LYS A 185 -10.08 19.74 -1.56
CA LYS A 185 -10.17 19.05 -2.86
C LYS A 185 -9.18 19.63 -3.87
N GLU A 186 -9.05 20.94 -3.89
CA GLU A 186 -8.19 21.63 -4.85
C GLU A 186 -6.70 21.34 -4.57
N THR A 187 -6.31 21.32 -3.28
CA THR A 187 -4.94 20.97 -2.88
C THR A 187 -4.56 19.56 -3.34
N VAL A 188 -5.40 18.56 -3.06
CA VAL A 188 -5.08 17.16 -3.40
C VAL A 188 -5.15 16.88 -4.90
N GLU A 189 -5.97 17.63 -5.63
CA GLU A 189 -6.03 17.60 -7.10
C GLU A 189 -4.76 18.20 -7.70
N ASP A 190 -4.30 19.37 -7.22
CA ASP A 190 -3.03 19.98 -7.65
C ASP A 190 -1.83 19.03 -7.44
N ILE A 191 -1.77 18.32 -6.29
CA ILE A 191 -0.70 17.33 -6.01
C ILE A 191 -0.80 16.13 -6.96
N SER A 192 -2.03 15.67 -7.24
CA SER A 192 -2.30 14.54 -8.13
C SER A 192 -1.96 14.88 -9.60
N ASN A 193 -2.31 16.08 -10.06
CA ASN A 193 -1.95 16.58 -11.38
C ASN A 193 -0.43 16.75 -11.53
N LEU A 194 0.26 17.20 -10.49
CA LEU A 194 1.72 17.26 -10.48
C LEU A 194 2.35 15.85 -10.62
N ALA A 195 1.83 14.86 -9.90
CA ALA A 195 2.29 13.47 -10.02
C ALA A 195 2.07 12.92 -11.44
N ASP A 196 0.89 13.16 -12.02
CA ASP A 196 0.57 12.79 -13.40
C ASP A 196 1.54 13.42 -14.43
N VAL A 197 1.85 14.71 -14.29
CA VAL A 197 2.80 15.41 -15.19
C VAL A 197 4.19 14.81 -15.06
N CYS A 198 4.66 14.54 -13.84
CA CYS A 198 5.96 13.89 -13.63
C CYS A 198 5.99 12.48 -14.22
N LEU A 199 4.91 11.71 -14.10
CA LEU A 199 4.78 10.37 -14.69
C LEU A 199 4.80 10.42 -16.22
N GLN A 200 4.06 11.37 -16.82
CA GLN A 200 4.01 11.55 -18.27
C GLN A 200 5.37 11.94 -18.83
N ALA A 201 6.04 12.93 -18.23
CA ALA A 201 7.37 13.36 -18.66
C ALA A 201 8.42 12.23 -18.52
N ALA A 202 8.35 11.43 -17.45
CA ALA A 202 9.21 10.25 -17.27
C ALA A 202 8.93 9.18 -18.34
N TYR A 203 7.65 8.90 -18.62
CA TYR A 203 7.23 7.99 -19.69
C TYR A 203 7.76 8.43 -21.06
N GLU A 204 7.55 9.69 -21.44
CA GLU A 204 7.98 10.21 -22.74
C GLU A 204 9.49 10.15 -22.92
N HIS A 205 10.24 10.53 -21.89
CA HIS A 205 11.70 10.44 -21.92
C HIS A 205 12.16 8.99 -22.07
N ALA A 206 11.68 8.09 -21.21
CA ALA A 206 12.10 6.69 -21.22
C ALA A 206 11.71 5.98 -22.52
N ASN A 207 10.50 6.22 -23.02
CA ASN A 207 10.03 5.67 -24.30
C ASN A 207 10.88 6.19 -25.47
N ARG A 208 11.21 7.48 -25.51
CA ARG A 208 12.08 8.06 -26.55
C ARG A 208 13.46 7.41 -26.55
N GLU A 209 14.10 7.26 -25.39
CA GLU A 209 15.44 6.66 -25.31
C GLU A 209 15.43 5.17 -25.66
N LEU A 210 14.38 4.43 -25.28
CA LEU A 210 14.22 3.03 -25.66
C LEU A 210 13.94 2.87 -27.16
N ARG A 211 13.15 3.75 -27.77
CA ARG A 211 12.89 3.75 -29.23
C ARG A 211 14.16 3.92 -30.03
N LYS A 212 15.06 4.83 -29.63
CA LYS A 212 16.36 5.02 -30.29
C LYS A 212 17.23 3.75 -30.26
N LYS A 213 17.09 2.92 -29.23
CA LYS A 213 17.96 1.76 -29.01
C LYS A 213 17.39 0.45 -29.56
N TYR A 214 16.08 0.27 -29.44
CA TYR A 214 15.41 -0.99 -29.71
C TYR A 214 14.32 -0.88 -30.79
N GLY A 215 14.00 0.32 -31.26
CA GLY A 215 12.94 0.55 -32.23
C GLY A 215 11.57 0.71 -31.57
N VAL A 216 10.53 0.72 -32.39
CA VAL A 216 9.13 0.91 -32.00
C VAL A 216 8.48 -0.46 -31.79
N PRO A 217 7.80 -0.71 -30.65
CA PRO A 217 7.12 -1.99 -30.41
C PRO A 217 5.87 -2.11 -31.28
N PHE A 218 5.72 -3.22 -31.99
CA PHE A 218 4.56 -3.52 -32.84
C PHE A 218 3.91 -4.85 -32.46
N TYR A 219 2.64 -5.02 -32.81
CA TYR A 219 1.91 -6.28 -32.74
C TYR A 219 0.98 -6.42 -33.96
N GLN A 220 0.51 -7.64 -34.23
CA GLN A 220 -0.56 -7.86 -35.20
C GLN A 220 -1.90 -7.91 -34.48
N ASP A 221 -2.87 -7.12 -34.94
CA ASP A 221 -4.24 -7.23 -34.44
C ASP A 221 -4.95 -8.48 -34.99
N ALA A 222 -6.21 -8.66 -34.58
CA ALA A 222 -7.02 -9.83 -34.98
C ALA A 222 -7.21 -9.95 -36.50
N ASP A 223 -7.10 -8.83 -37.23
CA ASP A 223 -7.21 -8.77 -38.69
C ASP A 223 -5.84 -8.97 -39.39
N GLY A 224 -4.78 -9.18 -38.62
CA GLY A 224 -3.41 -9.35 -39.11
C GLY A 224 -2.68 -8.05 -39.45
N ASN A 225 -3.28 -6.88 -39.16
CA ASN A 225 -2.69 -5.59 -39.42
C ASN A 225 -1.64 -5.24 -38.36
N TRP A 226 -0.50 -4.70 -38.79
CA TRP A 226 0.53 -4.23 -37.88
C TRP A 226 0.10 -2.92 -37.21
N LYS A 227 0.09 -2.91 -35.88
CA LYS A 227 -0.19 -1.75 -35.05
C LYS A 227 0.90 -1.54 -34.01
N GLU A 228 1.17 -0.28 -33.69
CA GLU A 228 2.07 0.06 -32.61
C GLU A 228 1.49 -0.42 -31.27
N SER A 229 2.31 -1.08 -30.46
CA SER A 229 1.92 -1.46 -29.11
C SER A 229 1.96 -0.25 -28.19
N GLU A 230 0.88 -0.02 -27.48
CA GLU A 230 0.75 1.09 -26.54
C GLU A 230 1.15 0.67 -25.12
N PHE A 231 1.39 1.67 -24.27
CA PHE A 231 1.71 1.51 -22.85
C PHE A 231 0.92 2.54 -22.03
N ALA A 232 0.43 2.15 -20.87
CA ALA A 232 -0.29 3.04 -19.96
C ALA A 232 0.13 2.79 -18.51
N ILE A 233 0.16 3.89 -17.76
CA ILE A 233 0.37 3.92 -16.31
C ILE A 233 -0.97 4.17 -15.65
N LEU A 234 -1.45 3.20 -14.89
CA LEU A 234 -2.66 3.34 -14.09
C LEU A 234 -2.29 3.87 -12.71
N GLY A 235 -2.85 5.02 -12.34
CA GLY A 235 -2.80 5.54 -10.97
C GLY A 235 -3.86 4.84 -10.12
N MET A 236 -3.44 4.30 -8.98
CA MET A 236 -4.27 3.56 -8.04
C MET A 236 -4.46 4.36 -6.74
N GLY A 237 -5.29 3.84 -5.83
CA GLY A 237 -5.42 4.40 -4.48
C GLY A 237 -5.73 5.90 -4.48
N LYS A 238 -4.95 6.69 -3.72
CA LYS A 238 -5.13 8.14 -3.62
C LYS A 238 -4.84 8.87 -4.92
N LEU A 239 -3.81 8.46 -5.68
CA LEU A 239 -3.53 9.06 -6.99
C LEU A 239 -4.68 8.81 -7.97
N GLY A 240 -5.21 7.59 -7.97
CA GLY A 240 -6.33 7.19 -8.80
C GLY A 240 -7.61 7.97 -8.51
N GLY A 241 -7.87 8.25 -7.23
CA GLY A 241 -8.98 9.10 -6.79
C GLY A 241 -8.78 10.60 -6.96
N CYS A 242 -7.62 11.07 -7.46
CA CYS A 242 -7.21 12.49 -7.46
C CYS A 242 -7.19 13.11 -6.05
N GLU A 243 -6.74 12.32 -5.08
CA GLU A 243 -6.79 12.61 -3.65
C GLU A 243 -5.42 12.44 -2.98
N LEU A 244 -4.31 12.70 -3.70
CA LEU A 244 -2.95 12.52 -3.19
C LEU A 244 -2.61 13.52 -2.05
N ASN A 245 -1.83 13.09 -1.06
CA ASN A 245 -1.29 13.96 0.00
C ASN A 245 0.20 14.26 -0.22
N TYR A 246 0.79 15.15 0.58
CA TYR A 246 2.18 15.61 0.37
C TYR A 246 3.25 14.52 0.44
N SER A 247 3.04 13.49 1.27
CA SER A 247 4.03 12.44 1.55
C SER A 247 3.46 11.01 1.37
N SER A 248 2.63 10.80 0.35
CA SER A 248 2.19 9.46 -0.08
C SER A 248 3.12 8.87 -1.11
N ASP A 249 3.15 7.54 -1.13
CA ASP A 249 3.62 6.78 -2.26
C ASP A 249 2.59 6.91 -3.40
N ILE A 250 3.04 6.85 -4.65
CA ILE A 250 2.16 6.74 -5.80
C ILE A 250 2.00 5.27 -6.14
N ASP A 251 0.80 4.75 -5.92
CA ASP A 251 0.44 3.37 -6.24
C ASP A 251 0.18 3.24 -7.74
N LEU A 252 0.95 2.42 -8.46
CA LEU A 252 0.87 2.30 -9.92
C LEU A 252 0.70 0.85 -10.39
N ILE A 253 0.02 0.69 -11.53
CA ILE A 253 0.05 -0.54 -12.34
C ILE A 253 0.47 -0.14 -13.76
N TYR A 254 1.42 -0.88 -14.33
CA TYR A 254 1.83 -0.69 -15.72
C TYR A 254 1.18 -1.75 -16.61
N ILE A 255 0.60 -1.29 -17.72
CA ILE A 255 -0.04 -2.16 -18.72
C ILE A 255 0.45 -1.85 -20.15
N TYR A 256 0.38 -2.84 -21.03
CA TYR A 256 0.66 -2.69 -22.46
C TYR A 256 -0.30 -3.52 -23.31
N THR A 257 -0.39 -3.19 -24.60
CA THR A 257 -1.43 -3.74 -25.50
C THR A 257 -1.34 -5.26 -25.68
N SER A 258 -0.19 -5.78 -26.17
CA SER A 258 -0.09 -7.19 -26.56
C SER A 258 1.28 -7.79 -26.24
N SER A 259 1.25 -8.99 -25.65
CA SER A 259 2.42 -9.85 -25.41
C SER A 259 2.98 -10.49 -26.69
N GLN A 260 2.20 -10.52 -27.77
CA GLN A 260 2.57 -11.13 -29.05
C GLN A 260 3.05 -10.05 -30.02
N GLY A 261 4.34 -9.72 -29.93
CA GLY A 261 4.96 -8.75 -30.82
C GLY A 261 6.40 -8.43 -30.45
N GLU A 262 7.05 -7.67 -31.33
CA GLU A 262 8.47 -7.33 -31.24
C GLU A 262 8.70 -5.89 -31.73
N THR A 263 9.84 -5.35 -31.35
CA THR A 263 10.25 -4.03 -31.79
C THR A 263 10.78 -4.06 -33.21
N ARG A 264 10.52 -2.98 -33.95
CA ARG A 264 10.95 -2.79 -35.34
C ARG A 264 11.66 -1.45 -35.52
N PRO A 265 12.60 -1.34 -36.45
CA PRO A 265 13.19 -0.05 -36.81
C PRO A 265 12.11 0.96 -37.17
N ALA A 266 12.30 2.23 -36.78
CA ALA A 266 11.39 3.30 -37.17
C ALA A 266 11.49 3.62 -38.68
N ASP A 267 12.69 3.44 -39.23
CA ASP A 267 13.02 3.56 -40.66
C ASP A 267 13.65 2.24 -41.15
N GLU A 268 13.25 1.75 -42.33
CA GLU A 268 13.71 0.46 -42.89
C GLU A 268 15.23 0.36 -43.07
N ASP A 269 15.93 1.50 -43.17
CA ASP A 269 17.38 1.59 -43.37
C ASP A 269 18.20 1.57 -42.05
N ASP A 270 17.57 1.66 -40.88
CA ASP A 270 18.28 1.64 -39.58
C ASP A 270 18.59 0.21 -39.10
N SER A 271 19.57 -0.40 -39.77
CA SER A 271 20.09 -1.74 -39.47
C SER A 271 20.82 -1.86 -38.11
N SER A 272 20.94 -0.76 -37.34
CA SER A 272 21.65 -0.74 -36.05
C SER A 272 20.77 -1.09 -34.85
N VAL A 273 19.45 -1.18 -35.06
CA VAL A 273 18.45 -1.39 -33.99
C VAL A 273 18.36 -2.87 -33.60
N ARG A 274 18.50 -3.16 -32.30
CA ARG A 274 18.31 -4.51 -31.77
C ARG A 274 16.83 -4.78 -31.51
N SER A 275 16.22 -5.66 -32.31
CA SER A 275 14.85 -6.14 -32.05
C SER A 275 14.78 -6.94 -30.74
N ILE A 276 13.74 -6.67 -29.95
CA ILE A 276 13.40 -7.37 -28.70
C ILE A 276 11.89 -7.58 -28.64
N SER A 277 11.44 -8.53 -27.80
CA SER A 277 10.00 -8.74 -27.59
C SER A 277 9.33 -7.51 -26.96
N ASN A 278 8.02 -7.34 -27.21
CA ASN A 278 7.23 -6.28 -26.56
C ASN A 278 7.30 -6.37 -25.04
N HIS A 279 7.20 -7.58 -24.48
CA HIS A 279 7.31 -7.77 -23.03
C HIS A 279 8.66 -7.27 -22.50
N GLU A 280 9.77 -7.65 -23.14
CA GLU A 280 11.10 -7.18 -22.74
C GLU A 280 11.20 -5.65 -22.86
N TYR A 281 10.68 -5.06 -23.94
CA TYR A 281 10.68 -3.61 -24.15
C TYR A 281 9.93 -2.88 -23.02
N PHE A 282 8.71 -3.31 -22.71
CA PHE A 282 7.88 -2.64 -21.71
C PHE A 282 8.36 -2.91 -20.28
N CYS A 283 8.98 -4.05 -19.99
CA CYS A 283 9.67 -4.27 -18.73
C CYS A 283 10.80 -3.25 -18.53
N LYS A 284 11.62 -3.01 -19.57
CA LYS A 284 12.67 -1.97 -19.50
C LYS A 284 12.07 -0.58 -19.35
N LEU A 285 10.97 -0.27 -20.04
CA LEU A 285 10.28 1.01 -19.94
C LEU A 285 9.75 1.26 -18.52
N ALA A 286 9.04 0.29 -17.95
CA ALA A 286 8.50 0.36 -16.59
C ALA A 286 9.60 0.52 -15.54
N LEU A 287 10.72 -0.18 -15.68
CA LEU A 287 11.89 -0.05 -14.80
C LEU A 287 12.52 1.35 -14.89
N GLU A 288 12.68 1.90 -16.08
CA GLU A 288 13.27 3.23 -16.26
C GLU A 288 12.37 4.33 -15.70
N ILE A 289 11.05 4.26 -15.93
CA ILE A 289 10.07 5.19 -15.34
C ILE A 289 10.11 5.12 -13.82
N THR A 290 10.07 3.90 -13.26
CA THR A 290 10.11 3.69 -11.80
C THR A 290 11.40 4.26 -11.21
N LYS A 291 12.54 4.03 -11.86
CA LYS A 291 13.82 4.58 -11.44
C LYS A 291 13.82 6.11 -11.49
N SER A 292 13.31 6.71 -12.57
CA SER A 292 13.25 8.16 -12.79
C SER A 292 12.58 8.90 -11.64
N LEU A 293 11.53 8.29 -11.06
CA LEU A 293 10.76 8.88 -9.98
C LEU A 293 11.28 8.51 -8.59
N ASN A 294 11.65 7.24 -8.38
CA ASN A 294 11.91 6.67 -7.07
C ASN A 294 13.37 6.81 -6.60
N GLU A 295 14.32 7.01 -7.51
CA GLU A 295 15.75 7.12 -7.17
C GLU A 295 16.00 8.33 -6.25
N ILE A 296 16.63 8.06 -5.10
CA ILE A 296 16.97 9.08 -4.09
C ILE A 296 18.35 9.65 -4.42
N THR A 297 18.42 10.95 -4.69
CA THR A 297 19.68 11.68 -4.90
C THR A 297 19.92 12.69 -3.77
N SER A 298 20.98 13.50 -3.86
CA SER A 298 21.18 14.67 -2.99
C SER A 298 20.03 15.69 -3.05
N GLU A 299 19.24 15.64 -4.12
CA GLU A 299 18.03 16.43 -4.30
C GLU A 299 16.76 15.70 -3.82
N GLY A 300 16.88 14.51 -3.23
CA GLY A 300 15.75 13.66 -2.86
C GLY A 300 15.23 12.85 -4.06
N ASN A 301 13.99 12.38 -4.00
CA ASN A 301 13.30 11.73 -5.11
C ASN A 301 12.14 12.60 -5.64
N VAL A 302 11.55 12.23 -6.78
CA VAL A 302 10.37 12.93 -7.31
C VAL A 302 9.14 12.47 -6.51
N PHE A 303 8.82 11.17 -6.62
CA PHE A 303 7.80 10.46 -5.84
C PHE A 303 8.31 9.05 -5.52
N ARG A 304 7.90 8.52 -4.36
CA ARG A 304 8.09 7.10 -4.08
C ARG A 304 7.04 6.31 -4.84
N VAL A 305 7.47 5.26 -5.54
CA VAL A 305 6.59 4.43 -6.35
C VAL A 305 6.29 3.13 -5.62
N ASP A 306 5.01 2.80 -5.47
CA ASP A 306 4.54 1.51 -4.98
C ASP A 306 3.88 0.73 -6.13
N LEU A 307 4.32 -0.51 -6.33
CA LEU A 307 3.83 -1.42 -7.37
C LEU A 307 3.15 -2.66 -6.77
N GLU A 308 2.85 -2.69 -5.47
CA GLU A 308 2.30 -3.86 -4.78
C GLU A 308 0.85 -4.20 -5.19
N LEU A 309 0.13 -3.27 -5.82
CA LEU A 309 -1.24 -3.48 -6.29
C LEU A 309 -1.35 -4.13 -7.68
N ARG A 310 -0.22 -4.38 -8.37
CA ARG A 310 -0.23 -5.09 -9.66
C ARG A 310 -0.60 -6.57 -9.47
N PRO A 311 -1.06 -7.27 -10.53
CA PRO A 311 -1.28 -8.71 -10.50
C PRO A 311 -0.13 -9.46 -9.83
N GLU A 312 -0.45 -10.36 -8.89
CA GLU A 312 0.49 -11.15 -8.09
C GLU A 312 1.44 -10.34 -7.17
N GLY A 313 1.19 -9.03 -7.02
CA GLY A 313 1.93 -8.14 -6.15
C GLY A 313 3.43 -8.20 -6.39
N LYS A 314 4.23 -8.34 -5.32
CA LYS A 314 5.70 -8.37 -5.40
C LYS A 314 6.26 -9.49 -6.27
N SER A 315 5.57 -10.63 -6.34
CA SER A 315 6.01 -11.80 -7.08
C SER A 315 5.66 -11.74 -8.56
N GLY A 316 4.75 -10.84 -8.95
CA GLY A 316 4.31 -10.68 -10.33
C GLY A 316 5.22 -9.81 -11.18
N GLU A 317 5.01 -9.90 -12.48
CA GLU A 317 5.68 -9.07 -13.49
C GLU A 317 5.47 -7.58 -13.21
N ILE A 318 6.50 -6.77 -13.50
CA ILE A 318 6.43 -5.32 -13.28
C ILE A 318 5.40 -4.65 -14.20
N VAL A 319 5.16 -5.24 -15.38
CA VAL A 319 4.22 -4.77 -16.39
C VAL A 319 3.45 -5.96 -16.96
N ASN A 320 2.15 -5.78 -17.22
CA ASN A 320 1.28 -6.85 -17.69
C ASN A 320 0.63 -6.49 -19.03
N SER A 321 0.49 -7.47 -19.93
CA SER A 321 -0.30 -7.28 -21.15
C SER A 321 -1.80 -7.25 -20.82
N LEU A 322 -2.64 -6.66 -21.67
CA LEU A 322 -4.10 -6.70 -21.45
C LEU A 322 -4.62 -8.13 -21.26
N VAL A 323 -4.18 -9.07 -22.10
CA VAL A 323 -4.56 -10.49 -22.01
C VAL A 323 -4.10 -11.11 -20.69
N SER A 324 -2.88 -10.79 -20.23
CA SER A 324 -2.38 -11.26 -18.94
C SER A 324 -3.22 -10.74 -17.78
N CYS A 325 -3.63 -9.47 -17.82
CA CYS A 325 -4.53 -8.89 -16.82
C CYS A 325 -5.90 -9.56 -16.84
N GLU A 326 -6.50 -9.76 -18.02
CA GLU A 326 -7.80 -10.41 -18.19
C GLU A 326 -7.80 -11.81 -17.56
N VAL A 327 -6.86 -12.67 -17.98
CA VAL A 327 -6.72 -14.03 -17.44
C VAL A 327 -6.54 -14.00 -15.92
N TYR A 328 -5.72 -13.08 -15.42
CA TYR A 328 -5.44 -12.98 -13.99
C TYR A 328 -6.67 -12.63 -13.16
N TYR A 329 -7.36 -11.55 -13.52
CA TYR A 329 -8.47 -11.06 -12.73
C TYR A 329 -9.71 -11.95 -12.85
N GLU A 330 -9.92 -12.61 -13.99
CA GLU A 330 -10.98 -13.61 -14.14
C GLU A 330 -10.73 -14.86 -13.28
N SER A 331 -9.50 -15.34 -13.24
CA SER A 331 -9.17 -16.64 -12.62
C SER A 331 -8.82 -16.54 -11.14
N TRP A 332 -8.11 -15.48 -10.72
CA TRP A 332 -7.50 -15.39 -9.38
C TRP A 332 -7.79 -14.09 -8.64
N GLY A 333 -8.45 -13.12 -9.29
CA GLY A 333 -8.66 -11.80 -8.73
C GLY A 333 -9.49 -11.79 -7.43
N ARG A 334 -8.93 -11.16 -6.40
CA ARG A 334 -9.47 -11.13 -5.04
C ARG A 334 -10.32 -9.89 -4.78
N THR A 335 -11.17 -9.95 -3.76
CA THR A 335 -12.13 -8.86 -3.48
C THR A 335 -11.49 -7.57 -2.97
N TRP A 336 -10.32 -7.63 -2.34
CA TRP A 336 -9.56 -6.42 -2.02
C TRP A 336 -8.98 -5.76 -3.29
N GLU A 337 -8.70 -6.52 -4.35
CA GLU A 337 -8.23 -5.95 -5.64
C GLU A 337 -9.37 -5.25 -6.36
N ARG A 338 -10.60 -5.79 -6.28
CA ARG A 338 -11.82 -5.09 -6.72
C ARG A 338 -11.93 -3.73 -6.03
N GLN A 339 -11.75 -3.71 -4.70
CA GLN A 339 -11.76 -2.48 -3.92
C GLN A 339 -10.70 -1.48 -4.39
N ALA A 340 -9.46 -1.94 -4.61
CA ALA A 340 -8.36 -1.09 -5.07
C ALA A 340 -8.63 -0.51 -6.48
N LEU A 341 -9.17 -1.31 -7.40
CA LEU A 341 -9.45 -0.93 -8.78
C LEU A 341 -10.62 0.05 -8.93
N ILE A 342 -11.48 0.24 -7.91
CA ILE A 342 -12.52 1.29 -7.93
C ILE A 342 -11.92 2.66 -8.25
N LYS A 343 -10.76 2.97 -7.66
CA LYS A 343 -10.11 4.27 -7.83
C LYS A 343 -9.21 4.34 -9.07
N ALA A 344 -8.98 3.24 -9.78
CA ALA A 344 -8.00 3.21 -10.87
C ALA A 344 -8.38 4.16 -12.03
N ARG A 345 -7.39 4.89 -12.55
CA ARG A 345 -7.49 5.71 -13.77
C ARG A 345 -6.16 5.73 -14.52
N VAL A 346 -6.17 6.15 -15.78
CA VAL A 346 -4.93 6.49 -16.49
C VAL A 346 -4.32 7.75 -15.84
N SER A 347 -3.03 7.66 -15.51
CA SER A 347 -2.24 8.77 -14.99
C SER A 347 -1.27 9.29 -16.07
N ALA A 348 -0.70 8.40 -16.88
CA ALA A 348 0.16 8.73 -18.00
C ALA A 348 0.17 7.63 -19.07
N GLY A 349 0.66 7.94 -20.27
CA GLY A 349 0.69 7.01 -21.41
C GLY A 349 -0.62 7.03 -22.22
N SER A 350 -0.97 5.90 -22.83
CA SER A 350 -2.14 5.82 -23.71
C SER A 350 -3.46 5.78 -22.95
N GLU A 351 -4.28 6.80 -23.17
CA GLU A 351 -5.68 6.85 -22.72
C GLU A 351 -6.55 5.80 -23.43
N ASN A 352 -6.22 5.41 -24.66
CA ASN A 352 -7.00 4.41 -25.41
C ASN A 352 -6.82 3.01 -24.81
N LEU A 353 -5.57 2.61 -24.57
CA LEU A 353 -5.24 1.38 -23.87
C LEU A 353 -5.90 1.32 -22.48
N GLY A 354 -5.89 2.44 -21.75
CA GLY A 354 -6.58 2.52 -20.47
C GLY A 354 -8.09 2.31 -20.57
N LYS A 355 -8.75 2.88 -21.58
CA LYS A 355 -10.19 2.63 -21.83
C LYS A 355 -10.45 1.15 -22.11
N GLU A 356 -9.62 0.51 -22.93
CA GLU A 356 -9.72 -0.93 -23.21
C GLU A 356 -9.60 -1.76 -21.93
N PHE A 357 -8.59 -1.46 -21.10
CA PHE A 357 -8.43 -2.10 -19.79
C PHE A 357 -9.66 -1.93 -18.90
N PHE A 358 -10.20 -0.72 -18.78
CA PHE A 358 -11.35 -0.46 -17.90
C PHE A 358 -12.64 -1.13 -18.38
N VAL A 359 -12.84 -1.24 -19.69
CA VAL A 359 -13.96 -1.99 -20.27
C VAL A 359 -13.82 -3.48 -19.95
N MET A 360 -12.62 -4.04 -20.13
CA MET A 360 -12.32 -5.45 -19.86
C MET A 360 -12.52 -5.80 -18.37
N ILE A 361 -12.04 -4.95 -17.46
CA ILE A 361 -12.06 -5.25 -16.01
C ILE A 361 -13.37 -4.85 -15.31
N GLU A 362 -14.26 -4.10 -15.98
CA GLU A 362 -15.54 -3.65 -15.39
C GLU A 362 -16.34 -4.80 -14.75
N PRO A 363 -16.52 -5.98 -15.38
CA PRO A 363 -17.29 -7.09 -14.80
C PRO A 363 -16.64 -7.68 -13.54
N PHE A 364 -15.31 -7.62 -13.45
CA PHE A 364 -14.55 -8.08 -12.28
C PHE A 364 -14.77 -7.16 -11.08
N ILE A 365 -14.68 -5.84 -11.28
CA ILE A 365 -14.83 -4.84 -10.21
C ILE A 365 -16.30 -4.81 -9.73
N TYR A 366 -17.25 -4.71 -10.66
CA TYR A 366 -18.66 -4.42 -10.37
C TYR A 366 -19.56 -5.60 -10.73
N ARG A 367 -19.59 -6.63 -9.86
CA ARG A 367 -20.40 -7.84 -10.04
C ARG A 367 -21.90 -7.51 -10.15
N ARG A 368 -22.57 -7.97 -11.21
CA ARG A 368 -24.03 -7.74 -11.41
C ARG A 368 -24.88 -8.51 -10.40
N SER A 369 -24.47 -9.74 -10.09
CA SER A 369 -25.08 -10.61 -9.08
C SER A 369 -24.11 -10.77 -7.91
N LEU A 370 -24.62 -10.55 -6.69
CA LEU A 370 -23.90 -10.82 -5.46
C LEU A 370 -24.51 -12.05 -4.82
N ASP A 371 -23.69 -13.08 -4.69
CA ASP A 371 -23.98 -14.23 -3.86
C ASP A 371 -23.63 -13.95 -2.39
N PHE A 372 -23.96 -14.90 -1.53
CA PHE A 372 -23.64 -14.82 -0.11
C PHE A 372 -22.13 -14.73 0.13
N GLU A 373 -21.33 -15.42 -0.69
CA GLU A 373 -19.86 -15.43 -0.58
C GLU A 373 -19.27 -14.03 -0.78
N ALA A 374 -19.69 -13.29 -1.81
CA ALA A 374 -19.23 -11.92 -2.06
C ALA A 374 -19.51 -10.97 -0.87
N ILE A 375 -20.66 -11.14 -0.20
CA ILE A 375 -21.04 -10.33 0.97
C ILE A 375 -20.14 -10.68 2.18
N GLU A 376 -19.88 -11.97 2.41
CA GLU A 376 -19.00 -12.43 3.49
C GLU A 376 -17.54 -12.02 3.25
N GLU A 377 -17.06 -11.98 2.00
CA GLU A 377 -15.75 -11.43 1.66
C GLU A 377 -15.61 -9.95 2.07
N ILE A 378 -16.64 -9.13 1.81
CA ILE A 378 -16.67 -7.71 2.21
C ILE A 378 -16.67 -7.59 3.75
N LYS A 379 -17.47 -8.39 4.45
CA LYS A 379 -17.45 -8.43 5.92
C LYS A 379 -16.11 -8.91 6.48
N SER A 380 -15.45 -9.86 5.82
CA SER A 380 -14.11 -10.34 6.20
C SER A 380 -13.08 -9.20 6.10
N MET A 381 -13.12 -8.39 5.04
CA MET A 381 -12.30 -7.19 4.94
C MET A 381 -12.56 -6.19 6.08
N LYS A 382 -13.82 -5.93 6.43
CA LYS A 382 -14.20 -5.11 7.60
C LYS A 382 -13.61 -5.68 8.89
N HIS A 383 -13.65 -7.00 9.08
CA HIS A 383 -13.10 -7.66 10.27
C HIS A 383 -11.58 -7.52 10.35
N LYS A 384 -10.86 -7.63 9.22
CA LYS A 384 -9.41 -7.42 9.15
C LYS A 384 -9.02 -5.99 9.56
N ILE A 385 -9.79 -4.99 9.11
CA ILE A 385 -9.63 -3.59 9.54
C ILE A 385 -9.79 -3.48 11.07
N ASN A 386 -10.89 -3.99 11.62
CA ASN A 386 -11.15 -3.99 13.07
C ASN A 386 -10.04 -4.68 13.89
N LYS A 387 -9.49 -5.80 13.41
CA LYS A 387 -8.42 -6.52 14.10
C LYS A 387 -7.12 -5.71 14.11
N SER A 388 -6.83 -4.96 13.04
CA SER A 388 -5.64 -4.10 12.95
C SER A 388 -5.62 -2.95 13.98
N LEU A 389 -6.80 -2.55 14.50
CA LEU A 389 -6.94 -1.49 15.50
C LEU A 389 -6.47 -1.87 16.92
N LYS A 390 -6.36 -3.18 17.24
CA LYS A 390 -6.07 -3.66 18.61
C LYS A 390 -4.59 -3.57 19.02
N GLY A 391 -3.73 -2.97 18.20
CA GLY A 391 -2.29 -2.80 18.46
C GLY A 391 -1.93 -1.60 19.36
N LYS A 392 -0.70 -1.59 19.89
CA LYS A 392 -0.14 -0.56 20.81
C LYS A 392 -0.05 0.89 20.26
N HIS A 393 -0.50 1.16 19.03
CA HIS A 393 -0.36 2.45 18.33
C HIS A 393 -1.68 3.02 17.78
N SER A 394 -2.83 2.71 18.41
CA SER A 394 -4.13 3.20 17.91
C SER A 394 -4.42 4.67 18.28
N LYS A 395 -3.86 5.18 19.39
CA LYS A 395 -4.10 6.56 19.85
C LYS A 395 -3.31 7.55 19.00
N GLY A 396 -3.99 8.57 18.47
CA GLY A 396 -3.38 9.62 17.64
C GLY A 396 -3.01 9.20 16.22
N ASN A 397 -3.46 8.02 15.76
CA ASN A 397 -3.24 7.56 14.40
C ASN A 397 -4.39 8.00 13.48
N ILE A 398 -4.14 9.00 12.64
CA ILE A 398 -5.16 9.68 11.81
C ILE A 398 -5.73 8.73 10.74
N LYS A 399 -4.91 7.81 10.22
CA LYS A 399 -5.28 6.93 9.09
C LYS A 399 -5.79 5.56 9.55
N LEU A 400 -5.06 4.94 10.48
CA LEU A 400 -5.26 3.56 10.92
C LEU A 400 -5.88 3.45 12.31
N GLY A 401 -6.10 4.56 13.02
CA GLY A 401 -6.80 4.56 14.30
C GLY A 401 -8.30 4.34 14.13
N PHE A 402 -8.98 4.14 15.25
CA PHE A 402 -10.44 4.07 15.31
C PHE A 402 -11.06 5.35 14.73
N GLY A 403 -12.04 5.22 13.83
CA GLY A 403 -12.64 6.35 13.14
C GLY A 403 -11.72 7.08 12.18
N GLY A 404 -10.57 6.49 11.82
CA GLY A 404 -9.58 7.10 10.95
C GLY A 404 -9.98 7.06 9.47
N ILE A 405 -9.11 7.65 8.63
CA ILE A 405 -9.33 7.78 7.18
C ILE A 405 -9.65 6.42 6.52
N ARG A 406 -8.99 5.34 6.92
CA ARG A 406 -9.20 4.00 6.33
C ARG A 406 -10.62 3.47 6.56
N GLU A 407 -11.24 3.77 7.70
CA GLU A 407 -12.62 3.36 7.98
C GLU A 407 -13.61 4.12 7.08
N VAL A 408 -13.36 5.42 6.84
CA VAL A 408 -14.16 6.21 5.89
C VAL A 408 -14.05 5.64 4.47
N GLU A 409 -12.83 5.38 4.00
CA GLU A 409 -12.57 4.82 2.66
C GLU A 409 -13.22 3.44 2.47
N PHE A 410 -13.12 2.57 3.49
CA PHE A 410 -13.78 1.27 3.44
C PHE A 410 -15.30 1.42 3.43
N PHE A 411 -15.85 2.29 4.28
CA PHE A 411 -17.29 2.49 4.40
C PHE A 411 -17.93 2.83 3.04
N ILE A 412 -17.36 3.80 2.33
CA ILE A 412 -17.85 4.21 1.00
C ILE A 412 -17.64 3.09 -0.04
N GLN A 413 -16.46 2.50 -0.10
CA GLN A 413 -16.11 1.52 -1.14
C GLN A 413 -16.88 0.21 -0.97
N ALA A 414 -17.23 -0.17 0.25
CA ALA A 414 -18.05 -1.35 0.49
C ALA A 414 -19.44 -1.21 -0.17
N TYR A 415 -20.06 -0.03 -0.12
CA TYR A 415 -21.30 0.21 -0.84
C TYR A 415 -21.11 0.23 -2.36
N GLN A 416 -19.98 0.75 -2.85
CA GLN A 416 -19.67 0.73 -4.28
C GLN A 416 -19.48 -0.71 -4.80
N LEU A 417 -18.85 -1.59 -4.02
CA LEU A 417 -18.74 -3.02 -4.34
C LEU A 417 -20.11 -3.71 -4.30
N LEU A 418 -20.94 -3.39 -3.32
CA LEU A 418 -22.25 -4.01 -3.15
C LEU A 418 -23.30 -3.56 -4.18
N LEU A 419 -23.22 -2.31 -4.65
CA LEU A 419 -24.30 -1.69 -5.42
C LEU A 419 -23.85 -1.21 -6.80
N GLY A 420 -22.56 -0.97 -7.02
CA GLY A 420 -22.00 -0.46 -8.27
C GLY A 420 -22.22 -1.40 -9.48
N GLY A 421 -22.42 -2.70 -9.25
CA GLY A 421 -22.80 -3.64 -10.30
C GLY A 421 -24.18 -3.37 -10.91
N ARG A 422 -25.12 -2.87 -10.11
CA ARG A 422 -26.52 -2.57 -10.50
C ARG A 422 -26.73 -1.10 -10.80
N ASP A 423 -26.00 -0.21 -10.13
CA ASP A 423 -26.10 1.22 -10.30
C ASP A 423 -24.75 1.82 -10.70
N LYS A 424 -24.63 2.21 -11.97
CA LYS A 424 -23.41 2.81 -12.52
C LYS A 424 -23.07 4.17 -11.89
N SER A 425 -24.04 4.89 -11.33
CA SER A 425 -23.78 6.18 -10.71
C SER A 425 -22.88 6.05 -9.47
N LEU A 426 -22.86 4.89 -8.80
CA LEU A 426 -22.00 4.63 -7.64
C LEU A 426 -20.53 4.33 -7.99
N ARG A 427 -20.16 4.32 -9.27
CA ARG A 427 -18.79 3.99 -9.73
C ARG A 427 -17.85 5.20 -9.73
N VAL A 428 -18.10 6.18 -8.85
CA VAL A 428 -17.29 7.40 -8.70
C VAL A 428 -15.96 7.06 -8.02
N ARG A 429 -14.85 7.64 -8.49
CA ARG A 429 -13.50 7.31 -7.99
C ARG A 429 -13.15 8.10 -6.72
N ASP A 430 -13.47 9.38 -6.67
CA ASP A 430 -13.15 10.24 -5.55
C ASP A 430 -14.12 10.01 -4.38
N SER A 431 -13.59 10.08 -3.17
CA SER A 431 -14.30 9.72 -1.94
C SER A 431 -15.45 10.67 -1.65
N LEU A 432 -15.23 11.98 -1.88
CA LEU A 432 -16.24 13.02 -1.66
C LEU A 432 -17.42 12.88 -2.64
N GLY A 433 -17.15 12.62 -3.92
CA GLY A 433 -18.15 12.33 -4.93
C GLY A 433 -18.91 11.03 -4.64
N ALA A 434 -18.22 10.00 -4.17
CA ALA A 434 -18.86 8.75 -3.73
C ALA A 434 -19.82 8.99 -2.55
N MET A 435 -19.41 9.75 -1.52
CA MET A 435 -20.29 10.12 -0.39
C MET A 435 -21.53 10.87 -0.86
N ARG A 436 -21.36 11.85 -1.75
CA ARG A 436 -22.49 12.60 -2.34
C ARG A 436 -23.46 11.66 -3.05
N THR A 437 -22.94 10.75 -3.86
CA THR A 437 -23.77 9.79 -4.60
C THR A 437 -24.51 8.86 -3.64
N LEU A 438 -23.88 8.42 -2.54
CA LEU A 438 -24.55 7.60 -1.51
C LEU A 438 -25.71 8.36 -0.85
N CYS A 439 -25.55 9.67 -0.63
CA CYS A 439 -26.62 10.55 -0.13
C CYS A 439 -27.76 10.69 -1.15
N GLU A 440 -27.46 10.99 -2.42
CA GLU A 440 -28.45 11.10 -3.51
C GLU A 440 -29.26 9.80 -3.71
N LYS A 441 -28.69 8.65 -3.32
CA LYS A 441 -29.32 7.33 -3.38
C LYS A 441 -30.05 6.93 -2.09
N ASN A 442 -30.14 7.83 -1.11
CA ASN A 442 -30.73 7.58 0.21
C ASN A 442 -30.07 6.43 0.99
N ILE A 443 -28.80 6.12 0.69
CA ILE A 443 -28.00 5.16 1.47
C ILE A 443 -27.43 5.87 2.72
N LEU A 444 -27.13 7.17 2.58
CA LEU A 444 -26.83 8.06 3.69
C LEU A 444 -27.96 9.08 3.84
N THR A 445 -28.24 9.44 5.09
CA THR A 445 -29.02 10.63 5.39
C THR A 445 -28.20 11.88 5.04
N GLU A 446 -28.86 13.01 4.80
CA GLU A 446 -28.17 14.29 4.57
C GLU A 446 -27.26 14.66 5.76
N GLU A 447 -27.72 14.42 6.99
CA GLU A 447 -26.94 14.65 8.22
C GLU A 447 -25.69 13.76 8.27
N ASP A 448 -25.83 12.46 8.03
CA ASP A 448 -24.69 11.53 8.07
C ASP A 448 -23.69 11.84 6.95
N HIS A 449 -24.18 12.21 5.76
CA HIS A 449 -23.34 12.65 4.65
C HIS A 449 -22.52 13.89 5.04
N ASP A 450 -23.16 14.92 5.58
CA ASP A 450 -22.48 16.18 5.91
C ASP A 450 -21.41 15.96 6.98
N ARG A 451 -21.74 15.20 8.03
CA ARG A 451 -20.81 14.86 9.12
C ARG A 451 -19.66 13.96 8.64
N LEU A 452 -19.92 13.00 7.75
CA LEU A 452 -18.89 12.12 7.19
C LEU A 452 -17.95 12.90 6.26
N ARG A 453 -18.51 13.80 5.44
CA ARG A 453 -17.75 14.72 4.59
C ARG A 453 -16.83 15.60 5.43
N GLU A 454 -17.35 16.25 6.46
CA GLU A 454 -16.57 17.09 7.37
C GLU A 454 -15.46 16.29 8.06
N ALA A 455 -15.78 15.10 8.57
CA ALA A 455 -14.78 14.23 9.19
C ALA A 455 -13.67 13.83 8.22
N TYR A 456 -14.01 13.47 6.98
CA TYR A 456 -13.02 13.10 5.97
C TYR A 456 -12.11 14.29 5.64
N ILE A 457 -12.68 15.47 5.38
CA ILE A 457 -11.91 16.68 5.07
C ILE A 457 -10.99 17.05 6.25
N PHE A 458 -11.51 17.03 7.47
CA PHE A 458 -10.74 17.32 8.68
C PHE A 458 -9.55 16.36 8.84
N LEU A 459 -9.80 15.05 8.80
CA LEU A 459 -8.77 14.03 8.97
C LEU A 459 -7.71 14.09 7.86
N ARG A 460 -8.13 14.34 6.61
CA ARG A 460 -7.21 14.47 5.48
C ARG A 460 -6.38 15.75 5.54
N ASN A 461 -6.96 16.88 5.95
CA ASN A 461 -6.22 18.11 6.20
C ASN A 461 -5.22 17.93 7.35
N LEU A 462 -5.63 17.27 8.43
CA LEU A 462 -4.74 16.98 9.56
C LEU A 462 -3.56 16.08 9.14
N GLU A 463 -3.82 15.04 8.34
CA GLU A 463 -2.76 14.21 7.71
C GLU A 463 -1.82 15.08 6.87
N ASN A 464 -2.35 15.96 6.02
CA ASN A 464 -1.55 16.90 5.21
C ASN A 464 -0.71 17.85 6.08
N ARG A 465 -1.26 18.43 7.15
CA ARG A 465 -0.55 19.34 8.05
C ARG A 465 0.60 18.66 8.78
N VAL A 466 0.38 17.43 9.25
CA VAL A 466 1.44 16.63 9.86
C VAL A 466 2.55 16.36 8.85
N GLN A 467 2.20 15.92 7.64
CA GLN A 467 3.19 15.60 6.60
C GLN A 467 3.95 16.82 6.10
N ILE A 468 3.30 17.96 5.86
CA ILE A 468 3.99 19.15 5.32
C ILE A 468 4.90 19.81 6.36
N THR A 469 4.61 19.63 7.65
CA THR A 469 5.43 20.19 8.75
C THR A 469 6.79 19.53 8.81
N PHE A 470 6.82 18.19 8.79
CA PHE A 470 8.04 17.41 8.99
C PHE A 470 8.59 16.76 7.71
N GLY A 471 7.80 16.76 6.62
CA GLY A 471 8.02 16.02 5.37
C GLY A 471 8.27 14.53 5.55
N LEU A 472 7.75 13.99 6.64
CA LEU A 472 7.79 12.57 6.95
C LEU A 472 6.48 11.92 6.51
N GLN A 473 6.57 10.66 6.09
CA GLN A 473 5.40 9.81 5.88
C GLN A 473 4.87 9.34 7.23
N THR A 474 4.28 10.27 7.97
CA THR A 474 3.65 9.97 9.24
C THR A 474 2.17 10.32 9.20
N TYR A 475 1.40 9.48 9.87
CA TYR A 475 -0.01 9.64 10.15
C TYR A 475 -0.27 9.69 11.66
N LEU A 476 0.80 9.86 12.44
CA LEU A 476 0.75 9.99 13.90
C LEU A 476 0.75 11.47 14.27
N LEU A 477 -0.16 11.84 15.17
CA LEU A 477 -0.10 13.13 15.83
C LEU A 477 1.14 13.23 16.74
N PRO A 478 1.72 14.43 16.88
CA PRO A 478 2.82 14.64 17.82
C PRO A 478 2.34 14.48 19.27
N ASP A 479 3.23 13.99 20.13
CA ASP A 479 2.92 13.76 21.55
C ASP A 479 3.02 15.02 22.42
N ASN A 480 3.72 16.07 21.95
CA ASN A 480 3.96 17.27 22.73
C ASN A 480 2.91 18.36 22.46
N GLU A 481 2.53 19.08 23.52
CA GLU A 481 1.51 20.13 23.49
C GLU A 481 1.85 21.26 22.52
N THR A 482 3.13 21.60 22.42
CA THR A 482 3.64 22.67 21.58
C THR A 482 3.35 22.42 20.10
N ASP A 483 3.67 21.24 19.60
CA ASP A 483 3.45 20.86 18.21
C ASP A 483 1.96 20.65 17.92
N LEU A 484 1.18 20.16 18.89
CA LEU A 484 -0.28 20.11 18.78
C LEU A 484 -0.89 21.50 18.65
N ALA A 485 -0.41 22.50 19.41
CA ALA A 485 -0.87 23.87 19.28
C ALA A 485 -0.49 24.50 17.92
N VAL A 486 0.70 24.19 17.41
CA VAL A 486 1.13 24.59 16.05
C VAL A 486 0.23 23.95 15.00
N LEU A 487 -0.09 22.66 15.12
CA LEU A 487 -1.04 21.99 14.24
C LEU A 487 -2.45 22.58 14.34
N ALA A 488 -2.91 22.92 15.55
CA ALA A 488 -4.20 23.57 15.76
C ALA A 488 -4.29 24.89 14.98
N ARG A 489 -3.25 25.73 15.05
CA ARG A 489 -3.16 26.96 14.24
C ARG A 489 -3.20 26.66 12.73
N LYS A 490 -2.47 25.64 12.26
CA LYS A 490 -2.49 25.21 10.85
C LYS A 490 -3.83 24.64 10.39
N MET A 491 -4.61 24.14 11.34
CA MET A 491 -6.00 23.69 11.16
C MET A 491 -7.01 24.83 11.38
N ARG A 492 -6.54 26.05 11.71
CA ARG A 492 -7.37 27.22 12.01
C ARG A 492 -8.33 27.03 13.18
N ILE A 493 -7.88 26.26 14.17
CA ILE A 493 -8.59 26.07 15.42
C ILE A 493 -8.22 27.21 16.35
N GLU A 494 -9.24 27.86 16.90
CA GLU A 494 -9.07 28.99 17.81
C GLU A 494 -8.65 28.54 19.22
N GLY A 495 -7.97 29.42 19.94
CA GLY A 495 -7.59 29.22 21.33
C GLY A 495 -6.70 30.34 21.86
N ASP A 496 -6.89 30.69 23.14
CA ASP A 496 -6.23 31.83 23.79
C ASP A 496 -4.84 31.49 24.37
N SER A 497 -4.52 30.19 24.43
CA SER A 497 -3.26 29.68 24.97
C SER A 497 -2.80 28.43 24.18
N GLN A 498 -1.52 28.08 24.34
CA GLN A 498 -0.95 26.85 23.77
C GLN A 498 -1.76 25.61 24.19
N LYS A 499 -2.07 25.52 25.49
CA LYS A 499 -2.84 24.42 26.06
C LYS A 499 -4.25 24.34 25.46
N SER A 500 -4.99 25.45 25.40
CA SER A 500 -6.33 25.45 24.81
C SER A 500 -6.33 25.09 23.33
N LEU A 501 -5.32 25.52 22.56
CA LEU A 501 -5.17 25.14 21.14
C LEU A 501 -4.99 23.63 20.98
N ALA A 502 -4.10 23.03 21.77
CA ALA A 502 -3.85 21.59 21.75
C ALA A 502 -5.10 20.79 22.18
N GLU A 503 -5.77 21.22 23.25
CA GLU A 503 -7.01 20.59 23.73
C GLU A 503 -8.13 20.70 22.69
N ASN A 504 -8.33 21.87 22.07
CA ASN A 504 -9.36 22.07 21.04
C ASN A 504 -9.11 21.21 19.80
N LEU A 505 -7.86 21.08 19.35
CA LEU A 505 -7.52 20.17 18.24
C LEU A 505 -7.87 18.72 18.57
N MET A 506 -7.52 18.25 19.76
CA MET A 506 -7.81 16.89 20.19
C MET A 506 -9.31 16.64 20.34
N ASN A 507 -10.08 17.61 20.84
CA ASN A 507 -11.53 17.52 20.92
C ASN A 507 -12.19 17.39 19.54
N GLU A 508 -11.75 18.18 18.55
CA GLU A 508 -12.24 18.06 17.17
C GLU A 508 -11.86 16.70 16.55
N TYR A 509 -10.63 16.26 16.76
CA TYR A 509 -10.18 14.94 16.30
C TYR A 509 -11.01 13.80 16.91
N GLU A 510 -11.27 13.84 18.22
CA GLU A 510 -12.10 12.85 18.91
C GLU A 510 -13.56 12.91 18.45
N ARG A 511 -14.12 14.11 18.24
CA ARG A 511 -15.49 14.30 17.74
C ARG A 511 -15.69 13.63 16.37
N HIS A 512 -14.76 13.86 15.45
CA HIS A 512 -14.83 13.27 14.10
C HIS A 512 -14.59 11.76 14.12
N THR A 513 -13.55 11.28 14.83
CA THR A 513 -13.23 9.85 14.89
C THR A 513 -14.32 9.04 15.61
N GLN A 514 -14.95 9.58 16.66
CA GLN A 514 -16.09 8.92 17.31
C GLN A 514 -17.29 8.75 16.36
N PHE A 515 -17.59 9.77 15.56
CA PHE A 515 -18.66 9.70 14.57
C PHE A 515 -18.37 8.65 13.49
N VAL A 516 -17.17 8.71 12.88
CA VAL A 516 -16.76 7.73 11.84
C VAL A 516 -16.76 6.32 12.40
N GLY A 517 -16.17 6.11 13.58
CA GLY A 517 -16.07 4.80 14.19
C GLY A 517 -17.43 4.21 14.54
N LYS A 518 -18.41 5.04 14.96
CA LYS A 518 -19.80 4.62 15.14
C LYS A 518 -20.43 4.17 13.83
N MET A 519 -20.34 5.00 12.78
CA MET A 519 -20.88 4.67 11.45
C MET A 519 -20.27 3.40 10.86
N PHE A 520 -18.95 3.26 10.98
CA PHE A 520 -18.24 2.07 10.56
C PHE A 520 -18.66 0.84 11.35
N ALA A 521 -18.84 0.94 12.68
CA ALA A 521 -19.28 -0.17 13.52
C ALA A 521 -20.69 -0.65 13.14
N GLU A 522 -21.64 0.28 12.94
CA GLU A 522 -23.04 0.01 12.60
C GLU A 522 -23.23 -0.54 11.18
N GLN A 523 -22.26 -0.33 10.27
CA GLN A 523 -22.29 -0.86 8.91
C GLN A 523 -22.49 -2.40 8.90
N PHE A 524 -23.49 -2.91 8.18
CA PHE A 524 -23.83 -4.35 8.12
C PHE A 524 -24.36 -4.99 9.42
N VAL A 525 -24.72 -4.19 10.42
CA VAL A 525 -25.38 -4.68 11.65
C VAL A 525 -26.89 -4.54 11.48
N GLU A 526 -27.56 -5.59 10.99
CA GLU A 526 -29.00 -5.73 11.16
C GLU A 526 -29.33 -6.93 12.05
N LYS A 527 -30.10 -6.64 13.10
CA LYS A 527 -30.96 -7.59 13.83
C LYS A 527 -31.79 -8.35 12.78
N GLU A 528 -31.88 -9.68 12.89
CA GLU A 528 -32.75 -10.58 12.10
C GLU A 528 -32.19 -11.29 10.85
N LYS A 529 -30.89 -11.69 10.80
CA LYS A 529 -30.47 -12.83 9.95
C LYS A 529 -29.43 -13.73 10.61
N ARG A 530 -29.70 -14.18 11.84
CA ARG A 530 -28.82 -15.08 12.60
C ARG A 530 -29.15 -16.57 12.47
N GLU A 531 -30.33 -16.94 11.96
CA GLU A 531 -30.76 -18.34 11.98
C GLU A 531 -30.34 -19.17 10.75
N ALA A 532 -29.87 -18.55 9.67
CA ALA A 532 -29.28 -19.26 8.52
C ALA A 532 -27.74 -19.41 8.62
N ALA A 533 -27.08 -18.56 9.42
CA ALA A 533 -25.62 -18.50 9.53
C ALA A 533 -25.04 -19.50 10.56
N GLU A 534 -25.82 -19.92 11.55
CA GLU A 534 -25.32 -20.76 12.65
C GLU A 534 -25.05 -22.22 12.26
N THR A 535 -25.60 -22.70 11.15
CA THR A 535 -25.33 -24.07 10.65
C THR A 535 -24.04 -24.13 9.81
N ILE A 536 -23.63 -23.03 9.16
CA ILE A 536 -22.41 -22.95 8.31
C ILE A 536 -21.21 -22.34 9.07
N SER A 537 -21.44 -21.50 10.08
CA SER A 537 -20.39 -20.86 10.91
C SER A 537 -19.43 -21.87 11.56
N ARG A 538 -19.87 -23.10 11.83
CA ARG A 538 -19.03 -24.13 12.48
C ARG A 538 -17.93 -24.69 11.57
N GLU A 539 -18.11 -24.63 10.25
CA GLU A 539 -17.12 -25.12 9.28
C GLU A 539 -16.09 -24.03 8.93
N TRP A 540 -16.53 -22.77 8.80
CA TRP A 540 -15.65 -21.62 8.54
C TRP A 540 -14.86 -21.14 9.77
N ASP A 541 -15.39 -21.29 11.00
CA ASP A 541 -14.63 -20.93 12.22
C ASP A 541 -13.35 -21.78 12.38
N ARG A 542 -13.32 -23.01 11.85
CA ARG A 542 -12.16 -23.91 11.94
C ARG A 542 -11.02 -23.50 11.00
N SER A 543 -11.32 -23.06 9.78
CA SER A 543 -10.29 -22.52 8.87
C SER A 543 -9.72 -21.20 9.41
N ARG A 544 -10.54 -20.36 10.03
CA ARG A 544 -10.08 -19.11 10.66
C ARG A 544 -9.14 -19.35 11.85
N ILE A 545 -9.42 -20.35 12.69
CA ILE A 545 -8.52 -20.76 13.77
C ILE A 545 -7.18 -21.23 13.19
N GLY A 546 -7.20 -21.99 12.09
CA GLY A 546 -5.98 -22.43 11.41
C GLY A 546 -5.17 -21.30 10.81
N GLU A 547 -5.80 -20.32 10.17
CA GLU A 547 -5.15 -19.12 9.64
C GLU A 547 -4.47 -18.29 10.76
N GLU A 548 -5.13 -18.15 11.91
CA GLU A 548 -4.56 -17.48 13.09
C GLU A 548 -3.41 -18.28 13.74
N GLN A 549 -3.49 -19.61 13.68
CA GLN A 549 -2.45 -20.49 14.21
C GLN A 549 -1.26 -20.63 13.26
N PHE A 550 -1.41 -20.36 11.96
CA PHE A 550 -0.35 -20.50 10.97
C PHE A 550 0.66 -19.34 11.03
N THR A 551 1.45 -19.30 12.10
CA THR A 551 2.55 -18.35 12.29
C THR A 551 3.77 -19.08 12.84
N GLU A 552 4.96 -18.58 12.54
CA GLU A 552 6.22 -19.14 13.06
C GLU A 552 6.21 -19.24 14.60
N SER A 553 5.67 -18.21 15.29
CA SER A 553 5.55 -18.20 16.75
C SER A 553 4.66 -19.30 17.29
N LYS A 554 3.55 -19.63 16.60
CA LYS A 554 2.63 -20.69 17.03
C LYS A 554 3.16 -22.08 16.72
N ILE A 555 3.90 -22.24 15.63
CA ILE A 555 4.63 -23.48 15.31
C ILE A 555 5.71 -23.75 16.35
N ALA A 556 6.39 -22.72 16.85
CA ALA A 556 7.39 -22.84 17.92
C ALA A 556 6.81 -23.33 19.26
N GLU A 557 5.49 -23.32 19.45
CA GLU A 557 4.82 -23.88 20.64
C GLU A 557 4.67 -25.41 20.57
N ILE A 558 5.03 -26.07 19.45
CA ILE A 558 4.98 -27.53 19.32
C ILE A 558 6.18 -28.14 20.08
N PRO A 559 5.96 -29.00 21.10
CA PRO A 559 7.05 -29.64 21.84
C PRO A 559 7.93 -30.50 20.93
N LEU A 560 9.23 -30.55 21.22
CA LEU A 560 10.24 -31.31 20.47
C LEU A 560 10.48 -30.84 19.03
N LEU A 561 9.87 -29.74 18.58
CA LEU A 561 10.13 -29.13 17.28
C LEU A 561 11.37 -28.23 17.37
N SER A 562 12.40 -28.57 16.60
CA SER A 562 13.73 -27.98 16.69
C SER A 562 13.95 -26.83 15.70
N ASP A 563 13.27 -26.83 14.55
CA ASP A 563 13.40 -25.78 13.52
C ASP A 563 12.02 -25.25 13.06
N PRO A 564 11.40 -24.32 13.83
CA PRO A 564 10.10 -23.74 13.50
C PRO A 564 10.08 -23.02 12.15
N LYS A 565 11.20 -22.40 11.77
CA LYS A 565 11.33 -21.65 10.52
C LYS A 565 11.32 -22.57 9.31
N ARG A 566 11.99 -23.72 9.40
CA ARG A 566 11.92 -24.75 8.36
C ARG A 566 10.53 -25.35 8.27
N ALA A 567 9.92 -25.71 9.40
CA ALA A 567 8.56 -26.25 9.43
C ALA A 567 7.53 -25.29 8.81
N TYR A 568 7.64 -23.99 9.12
CA TYR A 568 6.81 -22.95 8.50
C TYR A 568 6.96 -22.94 6.97
N ARG A 569 8.20 -22.96 6.45
CA ARG A 569 8.44 -22.98 4.99
C ARG A 569 7.87 -24.22 4.29
N PHE A 570 7.95 -25.40 4.92
CA PHE A 570 7.37 -26.62 4.35
C PHE A 570 5.84 -26.56 4.30
N LEU A 571 5.21 -26.10 5.38
CA LEU A 571 3.75 -25.91 5.41
C LEU A 571 3.30 -24.77 4.48
N GLU A 572 4.13 -23.74 4.29
CA GLU A 572 3.90 -22.69 3.30
C GLU A 572 3.96 -23.26 1.88
N SER A 573 4.94 -24.12 1.56
CA SER A 573 4.97 -24.90 0.30
C SER A 573 3.70 -25.75 0.13
N LEU A 574 3.23 -26.39 1.21
CA LEU A 574 1.98 -27.15 1.18
C LEU A 574 0.73 -26.26 0.97
N ARG A 575 0.75 -24.99 1.38
CA ARG A 575 -0.33 -24.01 1.13
C ARG A 575 -0.27 -23.43 -0.28
N ASP A 576 0.93 -23.15 -0.79
CA ASP A 576 1.10 -22.38 -2.02
C ASP A 576 1.31 -23.29 -3.25
N GLY A 577 1.73 -24.54 -3.02
CA GLY A 577 2.07 -25.49 -4.06
C GLY A 577 3.46 -25.26 -4.65
N ALA A 578 3.79 -25.97 -5.72
CA ALA A 578 5.06 -25.82 -6.42
C ALA A 578 5.22 -24.42 -7.02
N GLN A 579 6.43 -24.03 -7.42
CA GLN A 579 6.68 -22.75 -8.08
C GLN A 579 5.78 -22.62 -9.33
N PHE A 580 5.07 -21.50 -9.47
CA PHE A 580 4.04 -21.25 -10.51
C PHE A 580 2.74 -22.07 -10.37
N SER A 581 2.50 -22.69 -9.21
CA SER A 581 1.19 -23.27 -8.85
C SER A 581 0.23 -22.17 -8.40
N HIS A 582 -1.03 -22.27 -8.81
CA HIS A 582 -2.09 -21.36 -8.40
C HIS A 582 -3.10 -22.11 -7.51
N PRO A 583 -2.91 -22.15 -6.19
CA PRO A 583 -3.83 -22.86 -5.29
C PRO A 583 -5.21 -22.19 -5.33
N SER A 584 -6.26 -22.99 -5.49
CA SER A 584 -7.65 -22.50 -5.43
C SER A 584 -7.98 -21.95 -4.03
N VAL A 585 -8.94 -21.03 -3.96
CA VAL A 585 -9.45 -20.49 -2.67
C VAL A 585 -9.89 -21.62 -1.75
N GLN A 586 -10.59 -22.61 -2.31
CA GLN A 586 -11.00 -23.81 -1.60
C GLN A 586 -9.79 -24.58 -1.05
N SER A 587 -8.74 -24.83 -1.84
CA SER A 587 -7.55 -25.54 -1.36
C SER A 587 -6.82 -24.82 -0.22
N ILE A 588 -6.82 -23.48 -0.24
CA ILE A 588 -6.23 -22.67 0.84
C ILE A 588 -7.08 -22.76 2.11
N GLN A 589 -8.41 -22.74 1.98
CA GLN A 589 -9.33 -22.91 3.11
C GLN A 589 -9.20 -24.32 3.72
N GLU A 590 -9.12 -25.36 2.88
CA GLU A 590 -8.89 -26.74 3.30
C GLU A 590 -7.54 -26.86 4.02
N PHE A 591 -6.47 -26.26 3.49
CA PHE A 591 -5.19 -26.19 4.18
C PHE A 591 -5.33 -25.61 5.59
N TYR A 592 -5.94 -24.43 5.74
CA TYR A 592 -6.09 -23.81 7.04
C TYR A 592 -6.99 -24.63 7.97
N SER A 593 -8.03 -25.28 7.46
CA SER A 593 -8.86 -26.18 8.27
C SER A 593 -8.08 -27.37 8.85
N ASN A 594 -6.99 -27.79 8.19
CA ASN A 594 -6.15 -28.91 8.60
C ASN A 594 -5.01 -28.50 9.55
N ILE A 595 -4.61 -27.23 9.59
CA ILE A 595 -3.49 -26.75 10.44
C ILE A 595 -3.66 -27.10 11.92
N PRO A 596 -4.83 -26.86 12.56
CA PRO A 596 -5.01 -27.22 13.97
C PRO A 596 -4.85 -28.72 14.22
N LYS A 597 -5.31 -29.57 13.29
CA LYS A 597 -5.17 -31.03 13.36
C LYS A 597 -3.69 -31.43 13.25
N ILE A 598 -2.99 -30.90 12.24
CA ILE A 598 -1.56 -31.15 12.03
C ILE A 598 -0.77 -30.81 13.29
N PHE A 599 -0.99 -29.61 13.86
CA PHE A 599 -0.28 -29.20 15.08
C PHE A 599 -0.61 -30.10 16.26
N ASN A 600 -1.89 -30.43 16.47
CA ASN A 600 -2.31 -31.31 17.56
C ASN A 600 -1.66 -32.71 17.49
N HIS A 601 -1.56 -33.30 16.30
CA HIS A 601 -0.90 -34.59 16.12
C HIS A 601 0.63 -34.48 16.19
N CYS A 602 1.23 -33.41 15.66
CA CYS A 602 2.67 -33.15 15.79
C CYS A 602 3.12 -33.06 17.25
N ARG A 603 2.27 -32.58 18.18
CA ARG A 603 2.57 -32.58 19.63
C ARG A 603 2.70 -33.98 20.24
N LYS A 604 2.20 -35.02 19.57
CA LYS A 604 2.12 -36.40 20.08
C LYS A 604 3.17 -37.34 19.49
N VAL A 605 3.94 -36.90 18.50
CA VAL A 605 4.95 -37.72 17.81
C VAL A 605 6.36 -37.39 18.29
N PRO A 606 7.32 -38.35 18.26
CA PRO A 606 8.64 -38.13 18.82
C PRO A 606 9.52 -37.18 17.98
N LEU A 607 9.30 -37.10 16.65
CA LEU A 607 10.05 -36.22 15.74
C LEU A 607 9.11 -35.35 14.88
N PRO A 608 8.57 -34.25 15.43
CA PRO A 608 7.61 -33.39 14.72
C PRO A 608 8.20 -32.70 13.49
N ASP A 609 9.49 -32.33 13.49
CA ASP A 609 10.17 -31.79 12.30
C ASP A 609 10.11 -32.78 11.13
N SER A 610 10.35 -34.06 11.41
CA SER A 610 10.29 -35.13 10.41
C SER A 610 8.86 -35.40 9.95
N ALA A 611 7.88 -35.30 10.86
CA ALA A 611 6.47 -35.47 10.51
C ALA A 611 6.01 -34.44 9.47
N ILE A 612 6.34 -33.17 9.68
CA ILE A 612 5.95 -32.07 8.78
C ILE A 612 6.69 -32.15 7.44
N ASP A 613 8.03 -32.33 7.47
CA ASP A 613 8.86 -32.40 6.25
C ASP A 613 8.41 -33.57 5.35
N ASN A 614 8.25 -34.76 5.93
CA ASN A 614 7.83 -35.94 5.18
C ASN A 614 6.37 -35.87 4.70
N LEU A 615 5.45 -35.24 5.46
CA LEU A 615 4.08 -35.01 5.00
C LEU A 615 4.07 -34.12 3.75
N CYS A 616 4.83 -33.02 3.76
CA CYS A 616 4.90 -32.10 2.62
C CYS A 616 5.52 -32.80 1.40
N ARG A 617 6.64 -33.51 1.58
CA ARG A 617 7.29 -34.29 0.50
C ARG A 617 6.40 -35.38 -0.06
N PHE A 618 5.61 -36.04 0.79
CA PHE A 618 4.66 -37.06 0.36
C PHE A 618 3.58 -36.45 -0.53
N VAL A 619 2.95 -35.35 -0.10
CA VAL A 619 1.93 -34.67 -0.89
C VAL A 619 2.52 -34.16 -2.21
N GLU A 620 3.71 -33.56 -2.19
CA GLU A 620 4.43 -33.13 -3.39
C GLU A 620 4.71 -34.30 -4.35
N ALA A 621 5.19 -35.45 -3.83
CA ALA A 621 5.48 -36.64 -4.64
C ALA A 621 4.24 -37.27 -5.30
N THR A 622 3.04 -37.01 -4.78
CA THR A 622 1.79 -37.53 -5.36
C THR A 622 1.31 -36.71 -6.57
N GLY A 623 1.71 -35.44 -6.66
CA GLY A 623 1.15 -34.49 -7.64
C GLY A 623 -0.34 -34.17 -7.45
N ALA A 624 -0.99 -34.65 -6.37
CA ALA A 624 -2.43 -34.55 -6.13
C ALA A 624 -2.76 -33.73 -4.87
N ARG A 625 -2.12 -32.56 -4.74
CA ARG A 625 -2.17 -31.70 -3.55
C ARG A 625 -3.59 -31.41 -3.06
N GLU A 626 -4.46 -30.91 -3.93
CA GLU A 626 -5.83 -30.52 -3.55
C GLU A 626 -6.64 -31.73 -3.05
N SER A 627 -6.53 -32.87 -3.74
CA SER A 627 -7.19 -34.11 -3.30
C SER A 627 -6.75 -34.55 -1.90
N PHE A 628 -5.46 -34.37 -1.56
CA PHE A 628 -4.97 -34.71 -0.23
C PHE A 628 -5.38 -33.70 0.84
N LEU A 629 -5.44 -32.39 0.53
CA LEU A 629 -5.94 -31.39 1.47
C LEU A 629 -7.41 -31.65 1.82
N ASN A 630 -8.23 -32.00 0.83
CA ASN A 630 -9.61 -32.42 1.08
C ASN A 630 -9.66 -33.77 1.85
N LEU A 631 -8.84 -34.75 1.48
CA LEU A 631 -8.81 -36.04 2.19
C LEU A 631 -8.41 -35.91 3.67
N PHE A 632 -7.45 -35.03 3.99
CA PHE A 632 -7.09 -34.71 5.38
C PHE A 632 -8.23 -34.00 6.12
N HIS A 633 -9.01 -33.21 5.39
CA HIS A 633 -10.18 -32.55 5.94
C HIS A 633 -11.26 -33.57 6.31
N GLU A 634 -11.60 -34.47 5.39
CA GLU A 634 -12.64 -35.49 5.53
C GLU A 634 -12.25 -36.65 6.47
N ASN A 635 -10.96 -37.02 6.51
CA ASN A 635 -10.48 -38.20 7.24
C ASN A 635 -9.29 -37.87 8.17
N GLU A 636 -9.60 -37.34 9.36
CA GLU A 636 -8.60 -36.98 10.37
C GLU A 636 -7.77 -38.18 10.85
N LYS A 637 -8.35 -39.39 10.93
CA LYS A 637 -7.62 -40.60 11.31
C LYS A 637 -6.52 -40.95 10.30
N PHE A 638 -6.78 -40.74 9.02
CA PHE A 638 -5.78 -40.95 7.98
C PHE A 638 -4.61 -39.96 8.10
N LEU A 639 -4.90 -38.67 8.34
CA LEU A 639 -3.88 -37.65 8.63
C LEU A 639 -3.07 -38.00 9.89
N GLU A 640 -3.74 -38.48 10.95
CA GLU A 640 -3.09 -38.93 12.18
C GLU A 640 -2.09 -40.07 11.92
N LEU A 641 -2.48 -41.11 11.18
CA LEU A 641 -1.60 -42.23 10.84
C LEU A 641 -0.36 -41.78 10.05
N LEU A 642 -0.54 -40.88 9.08
CA LEU A 642 0.57 -40.33 8.31
C LEU A 642 1.54 -39.58 9.22
N LEU A 643 1.04 -38.72 10.11
CA LEU A 643 1.88 -37.96 11.03
C LEU A 643 2.60 -38.86 12.03
N ILE A 644 1.94 -39.92 12.54
CA ILE A 644 2.58 -40.92 13.40
C ILE A 644 3.70 -41.65 12.65
N LEU A 645 3.43 -42.15 11.43
CA LEU A 645 4.42 -42.83 10.61
C LEU A 645 5.62 -41.92 10.32
N PHE A 646 5.34 -40.71 9.84
CA PHE A 646 6.36 -39.73 9.45
C PHE A 646 7.17 -39.18 10.61
N GLY A 647 6.55 -39.09 11.79
CA GLY A 647 7.19 -38.64 13.02
C GLY A 647 7.89 -39.75 13.81
N SER A 648 7.69 -41.03 13.47
CA SER A 648 8.20 -42.17 14.27
C SER A 648 9.15 -43.10 13.51
N SER A 649 9.11 -43.16 12.18
CA SER A 649 9.98 -44.07 11.40
C SER A 649 10.44 -43.48 10.07
N GLY A 650 11.73 -43.13 9.99
CA GLY A 650 12.35 -42.69 8.74
C GLY A 650 12.35 -43.74 7.63
N MET A 651 12.46 -45.03 7.99
CA MET A 651 12.41 -46.15 7.02
C MET A 651 11.04 -46.25 6.35
N LEU A 652 9.96 -46.29 7.14
CA LEU A 652 8.59 -46.39 6.60
C LEU A 652 8.21 -45.13 5.83
N SER A 653 8.65 -43.96 6.32
CA SER A 653 8.48 -42.67 5.61
C SER A 653 9.08 -42.72 4.20
N GLN A 654 10.30 -43.24 4.06
CA GLN A 654 10.96 -43.36 2.76
C GLN A 654 10.27 -44.37 1.83
N ILE A 655 9.73 -45.46 2.37
CA ILE A 655 8.95 -46.44 1.58
C ILE A 655 7.73 -45.73 0.98
N LEU A 656 6.96 -45.02 1.80
CA LEU A 656 5.73 -44.36 1.36
C LEU A 656 5.97 -43.18 0.40
N ILE A 657 6.98 -42.34 0.66
CA ILE A 657 7.32 -41.21 -0.22
C ILE A 657 7.85 -41.69 -1.59
N ARG A 658 8.64 -42.76 -1.63
CA ARG A 658 9.16 -43.31 -2.90
C ARG A 658 8.11 -44.09 -3.69
N ARG A 659 7.07 -44.59 -3.01
CA ARG A 659 6.01 -45.44 -3.58
C ARG A 659 4.66 -44.96 -3.07
N VAL A 660 4.23 -43.82 -3.59
CA VAL A 660 2.96 -43.16 -3.22
C VAL A 660 1.74 -44.05 -3.48
N ASP A 661 1.85 -45.02 -4.40
CA ASP A 661 0.82 -46.04 -4.68
C ASP A 661 0.55 -47.01 -3.51
N LEU A 662 1.37 -46.96 -2.45
CA LEU A 662 1.15 -47.71 -1.21
C LEU A 662 0.23 -46.98 -0.22
N VAL A 663 -0.22 -45.77 -0.54
CA VAL A 663 -1.16 -45.01 0.30
C VAL A 663 -2.48 -45.76 0.52
N ASP A 664 -2.89 -46.61 -0.43
CA ASP A 664 -4.07 -47.48 -0.33
C ASP A 664 -4.04 -48.38 0.93
N VAL A 665 -2.84 -48.79 1.36
CA VAL A 665 -2.66 -49.61 2.57
C VAL A 665 -3.07 -48.84 3.82
N LEU A 666 -2.91 -47.51 3.80
CA LEU A 666 -3.23 -46.63 4.93
C LEU A 666 -4.68 -46.14 4.92
N THR A 667 -5.37 -46.22 3.77
CA THR A 667 -6.78 -45.84 3.67
C THR A 667 -7.72 -47.00 4.07
N ASP A 668 -7.31 -48.25 3.87
CA ASP A 668 -8.02 -49.44 4.37
C ASP A 668 -7.69 -49.72 5.84
N MET A 669 -8.29 -48.93 6.73
CA MET A 669 -8.10 -49.02 8.19
C MET A 669 -8.43 -50.41 8.74
N ASP A 670 -9.46 -51.08 8.21
CA ASP A 670 -9.87 -52.42 8.66
C ASP A 670 -8.76 -53.45 8.43
N SER A 671 -8.01 -53.33 7.31
CA SER A 671 -6.86 -54.19 7.01
C SER A 671 -5.67 -53.95 7.94
N ILE A 672 -5.51 -52.71 8.44
CA ILE A 672 -4.46 -52.34 9.40
C ILE A 672 -4.82 -52.90 10.78
N TYR A 673 -6.06 -52.76 11.26
CA TYR A 673 -6.41 -53.26 12.58
C TYR A 673 -6.43 -54.81 12.66
N ARG A 674 -6.80 -55.49 11.57
CA ARG A 674 -6.87 -56.96 11.56
C ARG A 674 -5.49 -57.62 11.45
N TYR A 675 -5.26 -58.62 12.30
CA TYR A 675 -4.13 -59.51 12.16
C TYR A 675 -4.30 -60.38 10.90
N LYS A 676 -3.24 -60.51 10.10
CA LYS A 676 -3.25 -61.25 8.84
C LYS A 676 -2.31 -62.44 8.96
N GLN A 677 -2.87 -63.64 8.94
CA GLN A 677 -2.12 -64.90 9.05
C GLN A 677 -1.23 -65.13 7.81
N ALA A 678 -0.16 -65.92 7.97
CA ALA A 678 0.78 -66.22 6.90
C ALA A 678 0.10 -66.85 5.67
N GLU A 679 -0.89 -67.73 5.88
CA GLU A 679 -1.69 -68.34 4.83
C GLU A 679 -2.43 -67.28 4.01
N LYS A 680 -2.94 -66.23 4.67
CA LYS A 680 -3.66 -65.16 4.02
C LYS A 680 -2.75 -64.24 3.21
N ILE A 681 -1.54 -63.97 3.72
CA ILE A 681 -0.51 -63.25 2.97
C ILE A 681 -0.11 -64.05 1.72
N GLN A 682 0.06 -65.37 1.85
CA GLN A 682 0.35 -66.26 0.72
C GLN A 682 -0.78 -66.29 -0.32
N GLU A 683 -2.05 -66.34 0.10
CA GLU A 683 -3.20 -66.28 -0.80
C GLU A 683 -3.25 -64.99 -1.63
N ASP A 684 -3.03 -63.84 -0.98
CA ASP A 684 -3.06 -62.54 -1.66
C ASP A 684 -1.85 -62.39 -2.61
N PHE A 685 -0.70 -62.95 -2.20
CA PHE A 685 0.50 -63.05 -3.01
C PHE A 685 0.27 -63.89 -4.28
N ASP A 686 -0.28 -65.10 -4.15
CA ASP A 686 -0.59 -65.98 -5.28
C ASP A 686 -1.63 -65.35 -6.22
N ARG A 687 -2.63 -64.67 -5.67
CA ARG A 687 -3.65 -63.96 -6.45
C ARG A 687 -3.05 -62.82 -7.27
N ALA A 688 -2.12 -62.05 -6.70
CA ALA A 688 -1.46 -60.95 -7.39
C ALA A 688 -0.48 -61.45 -8.47
N LEU A 689 0.25 -62.55 -8.22
CA LEU A 689 1.13 -63.17 -9.19
C LEU A 689 0.38 -63.78 -10.39
N LYS A 690 -0.79 -64.37 -10.16
CA LYS A 690 -1.66 -64.90 -11.24
C LYS A 690 -2.17 -63.82 -12.20
N LYS A 691 -2.30 -62.58 -11.73
CA LYS A 691 -2.73 -61.43 -12.55
C LYS A 691 -1.59 -60.79 -13.37
N SER A 692 -0.35 -61.21 -13.16
CA SER A 692 0.83 -60.63 -13.79
C SER A 692 1.27 -61.44 -15.02
N ALA A 693 1.37 -60.78 -16.18
CA ALA A 693 1.57 -61.46 -17.47
C ALA A 693 3.01 -61.96 -17.70
N ASP A 694 4.02 -61.23 -17.23
CA ASP A 694 5.44 -61.50 -17.49
C ASP A 694 6.30 -61.51 -16.20
N PHE A 695 7.58 -61.85 -16.35
CA PHE A 695 8.52 -61.96 -15.23
C PHE A 695 8.80 -60.62 -14.55
N ASP A 696 8.92 -59.54 -15.32
CA ASP A 696 9.22 -58.22 -14.79
C ASP A 696 8.05 -57.65 -13.98
N SER A 697 6.82 -57.81 -14.47
CA SER A 697 5.59 -57.47 -13.74
C SER A 697 5.48 -58.27 -12.45
N LYS A 698 5.79 -59.57 -12.48
CA LYS A 698 5.83 -60.40 -11.27
C LYS A 698 6.86 -59.86 -10.28
N SER A 699 8.08 -59.53 -10.72
CA SER A 699 9.12 -58.94 -9.87
C SER A 699 8.70 -57.60 -9.24
N MET A 700 8.01 -56.74 -9.98
CA MET A 700 7.47 -55.47 -9.46
C MET A 700 6.36 -55.68 -8.43
N VAL A 701 5.44 -56.62 -8.69
CA VAL A 701 4.36 -57.00 -7.77
C VAL A 701 4.91 -57.60 -6.48
N LEU A 702 5.94 -58.45 -6.56
CA LEU A 702 6.63 -59.00 -5.39
C LEU A 702 7.17 -57.90 -4.47
N ARG A 703 7.88 -56.91 -5.05
CA ARG A 703 8.44 -55.78 -4.28
C ARG A 703 7.34 -54.94 -3.66
N ARG A 704 6.25 -54.67 -4.42
CA ARG A 704 5.11 -53.89 -3.94
C ARG A 704 4.43 -54.57 -2.75
N ILE A 705 4.15 -55.87 -2.83
CA ILE A 705 3.48 -56.61 -1.75
C ILE A 705 4.35 -56.66 -0.50
N LYS A 706 5.66 -56.92 -0.66
CA LYS A 706 6.61 -56.89 0.46
C LYS A 706 6.56 -55.54 1.17
N GLN A 707 6.68 -54.45 0.42
CA GLN A 707 6.66 -53.09 0.98
C GLN A 707 5.30 -52.71 1.59
N ALA A 708 4.19 -53.18 0.99
CA ALA A 708 2.84 -52.98 1.53
C ALA A 708 2.66 -53.69 2.89
N GLU A 709 3.13 -54.93 3.02
CA GLU A 709 3.06 -55.67 4.28
C GLU A 709 4.04 -55.11 5.32
N GLU A 710 5.26 -54.70 4.93
CA GLU A 710 6.20 -53.98 5.80
C GLU A 710 5.58 -52.69 6.35
N LEU A 711 4.90 -51.92 5.50
CA LEU A 711 4.18 -50.71 5.87
C LEU A 711 3.02 -51.02 6.83
N ARG A 712 2.17 -52.01 6.51
CA ARG A 712 1.04 -52.42 7.34
C ARG A 712 1.49 -52.89 8.73
N ILE A 713 2.45 -53.80 8.79
CA ILE A 713 2.99 -54.34 10.05
C ILE A 713 3.66 -53.22 10.85
N GLY A 714 4.47 -52.40 10.19
CA GLY A 714 5.14 -51.27 10.81
C GLY A 714 4.17 -50.25 11.42
N VAL A 715 3.10 -49.89 10.69
CA VAL A 715 2.07 -48.98 11.20
C VAL A 715 1.34 -49.59 12.38
N ARG A 716 0.92 -50.86 12.31
CA ARG A 716 0.27 -51.57 13.44
C ARG A 716 1.10 -51.51 14.72
N TYR A 717 2.41 -51.69 14.60
CA TYR A 717 3.34 -51.57 15.71
C TYR A 717 3.41 -50.14 16.25
N LEU A 718 3.50 -49.13 15.36
CA LEU A 718 3.59 -47.73 15.75
C LEU A 718 2.33 -47.22 16.48
N ILE A 719 1.14 -47.69 16.08
CA ILE A 719 -0.13 -47.32 16.73
C ILE A 719 -0.48 -48.19 17.94
N LYS A 720 0.39 -49.13 18.33
CA LYS A 720 0.24 -50.04 19.48
C LYS A 720 -0.98 -50.97 19.42
N GLU A 721 -1.45 -51.28 18.21
CA GLU A 721 -2.53 -52.25 17.96
C GLU A 721 -2.03 -53.70 17.99
N ALA A 722 -0.71 -53.90 17.94
CA ALA A 722 -0.05 -55.16 18.25
C ALA A 722 1.08 -54.91 19.25
N ASP A 723 1.19 -55.76 20.26
CA ASP A 723 2.40 -55.80 21.09
C ASP A 723 3.56 -56.41 20.29
N LEU A 724 4.76 -56.41 20.87
CA LEU A 724 5.94 -56.96 20.21
C LEU A 724 5.72 -58.44 19.81
N ALA A 725 4.97 -59.21 20.63
CA ALA A 725 4.65 -60.60 20.34
C ALA A 725 3.71 -60.74 19.12
N GLY A 726 2.65 -59.92 19.03
CA GLY A 726 1.71 -59.91 17.91
C GLY A 726 2.23 -59.25 16.63
N THR A 727 3.35 -58.52 16.71
CA THR A 727 4.09 -57.97 15.56
C THR A 727 5.10 -58.98 15.00
N LEU A 728 5.68 -59.82 15.88
CA LEU A 728 6.65 -60.86 15.53
C LEU A 728 6.01 -62.20 15.13
N ALA A 729 4.76 -62.45 15.56
CA ALA A 729 3.95 -63.60 15.14
C ALA A 729 3.40 -63.38 13.73
#